data_AF-A0A0E3P3J4-F1
#
_entry.id   AF-A0A0E3P3J4-F1
#
_cell.length_a   1.000
_cell.length_b   1.000
_cell.length_c   1.000
_cell.angle_alpha   90.00
_cell.angle_beta   90.00
_cell.angle_gamma   90.00
#
_symmetry.space_group_name_H-M   'P 1'
#
loop_
_entity.id
_entity.type
_entity.pdbx_description
1 polymer ?
#
loop_
_entity_poly.entity_id
_entity_poly.type
_entity_poly.pdbx_seq_one_letter_code
_entity_poly.pdbx_strand_id
1 'polypeptide(L)'
;MQKGQNKEALEELEKAEEAAKQAKANDILIHTINIRGQLLLSLGALDEVLRICGFASNFFADILLKDPEDEFFQQSLQMNLNNIFTVGYFYQNAGRFPQAKNAYETGLGISLKLLQSSPQDEFLQNYTGTMLNNLGTLLSDMGRIEDAKNRYEKALEIYTEPMQYLTIGRKAESIIRLIELNTEQAEKETNPYNQMKCLREAFQICKEQQEFFIKYERKHERKLVTEAGLSAYIDFLMKNVRLENNSEKRAKEYEKALQAIEKLKEMEEDETILKLCSSTACYLRGRKLVNEALASRQPELELLRQAVEQFQNAKETYEKANVCFCVYIGLLKILEDVNELEEVNVPKLKELVKKVLETLPEDVNPSIRVSFENIPQIFEEKDKLTRKELLKKLDERVSAIEYKALENFFGHIHEKIKDYFEEPFSLNLIYENWKLEVIFDDPEKVKGKLTIKTVNRILFNRALSKEEIEKHLLEIDYLKIGYFPKGEDEITFTTPGQKKPVLRPIDYFESVGRGNKTRIFQCDCCNGVCVDRDLKLAAVQLKYNAYGENSVVKLTTDDAYRQKVMTILDAVKDEADIVVFPEFSIPFEYLEEIQKFADENEVIVVAGSHYVTEGKLGEYGKIFSREFEEEDLRKNISPVVIPSSKIVHNEKLLGAREEREIYFKEGMKAGKINHIFKLRDDLRVGLMICYEYLNADLRNHLIPACDVIVVPQTNPSPKRFYETAKNDINNPPCSGNRAYIMANGIFTLEKNEETLGGSTGIVSTLDKSTYGQQNEGIIEPVDEVMEQFILLASISKDFNPAKDTQVGQIPIKTKLIHIFEKNEIFSCSEDKGKQFIQLLETIAECKDRNELREIFNSEENKATIKIFSPLMHKHIQNLEELTLDEMKKKCCCILILAE
;
A
#
# COMPACT_ATOMS: atom_id res chain seq x y z
N MET A 1 74.51 -41.73 -4.02
CA MET A 1 73.60 -40.94 -4.89
C MET A 1 73.87 -41.16 -6.38
N GLN A 2 74.99 -40.72 -6.98
CA GLN A 2 75.24 -40.85 -8.43
C GLN A 2 75.25 -42.30 -8.98
N LYS A 3 75.56 -43.29 -8.13
CA LYS A 3 75.54 -44.72 -8.48
C LYS A 3 74.16 -45.39 -8.34
N GLY A 4 73.09 -44.65 -8.04
CA GLY A 4 71.74 -45.20 -7.79
C GLY A 4 71.57 -45.95 -6.46
N GLN A 5 72.63 -46.08 -5.65
CA GLN A 5 72.60 -46.71 -4.32
C GLN A 5 72.03 -45.73 -3.28
N ASN A 6 70.71 -45.51 -3.30
CA ASN A 6 70.06 -44.50 -2.48
C ASN A 6 69.94 -44.90 -1.00
N LYS A 7 69.80 -46.19 -0.69
CA LYS A 7 69.73 -46.69 0.70
C LYS A 7 71.07 -46.54 1.44
N GLU A 8 72.16 -46.96 0.81
CA GLU A 8 73.52 -46.81 1.36
C GLU A 8 73.87 -45.32 1.52
N ALA A 9 73.49 -44.48 0.56
CA ALA A 9 73.69 -43.04 0.68
C ALA A 9 72.92 -42.43 1.86
N LEU A 10 71.73 -42.92 2.17
CA LEU A 10 70.94 -42.45 3.31
C LEU A 10 71.60 -42.83 4.64
N GLU A 11 72.07 -44.07 4.77
CA GLU A 11 72.78 -44.56 5.96
C GLU A 11 74.08 -43.77 6.22
N GLU A 12 74.82 -43.41 5.17
CA GLU A 12 76.01 -42.57 5.30
C GLU A 12 75.68 -41.11 5.65
N LEU A 13 74.58 -40.56 5.12
CA LEU A 13 74.12 -39.23 5.49
C LEU A 13 73.63 -39.17 6.94
N GLU A 14 73.02 -40.23 7.47
CA GLU A 14 72.64 -40.34 8.88
C GLU A 14 73.85 -40.33 9.81
N LYS A 15 74.88 -41.10 9.48
CA LYS A 15 76.15 -41.10 10.24
C LYS A 15 76.83 -39.73 10.18
N ALA A 16 76.85 -39.10 9.02
CA ALA A 16 77.39 -37.76 8.84
C ALA A 16 76.63 -36.72 9.66
N GLU A 17 75.30 -36.84 9.74
CA GLU A 17 74.45 -35.96 10.54
C GLU A 17 74.75 -36.10 12.04
N GLU A 18 74.84 -37.34 12.53
CA GLU A 18 75.15 -37.62 13.94
C GLU A 18 76.56 -37.15 14.32
N ALA A 19 77.55 -37.41 13.46
CA ALA A 19 78.92 -36.93 13.65
C ALA A 19 79.00 -35.40 13.66
N ALA A 20 78.29 -34.73 12.75
CA ALA A 20 78.24 -33.27 12.70
C ALA A 20 77.55 -32.67 13.93
N LYS A 21 76.47 -33.30 14.44
CA LYS A 21 75.83 -32.92 15.72
C LYS A 21 76.79 -33.05 16.89
N GLN A 22 77.52 -34.16 16.99
CA GLN A 22 78.49 -34.41 18.07
C GLN A 22 79.65 -33.40 18.02
N ALA A 23 80.13 -33.08 16.82
CA ALA A 23 81.21 -32.13 16.60
C ALA A 23 80.77 -30.66 16.74
N LYS A 24 79.45 -30.39 16.86
CA LYS A 24 78.85 -29.03 16.78
C LYS A 24 79.26 -28.28 15.51
N ALA A 25 79.50 -29.02 14.43
CA ALA A 25 79.83 -28.48 13.11
C ALA A 25 78.52 -28.16 12.38
N ASN A 26 77.95 -26.98 12.68
CA ASN A 26 76.64 -26.59 12.18
C ASN A 26 76.60 -26.54 10.65
N ASP A 27 77.63 -26.01 10.01
CA ASP A 27 77.82 -25.97 8.55
C ASP A 27 77.73 -27.36 7.89
N ILE A 28 78.44 -28.35 8.45
CA ILE A 28 78.43 -29.74 7.96
C ILE A 28 77.07 -30.39 8.23
N LEU A 29 76.49 -30.14 9.42
CA LEU A 29 75.18 -30.64 9.79
C LEU A 29 74.09 -30.14 8.82
N ILE A 30 74.17 -28.88 8.43
CA ILE A 30 73.24 -28.21 7.51
C ILE A 30 73.31 -28.81 6.11
N HIS A 31 74.51 -28.93 5.55
CA HIS A 31 74.69 -29.56 4.24
C HIS A 31 74.21 -31.00 4.24
N THR A 32 74.49 -31.74 5.32
CA THR A 32 74.08 -33.14 5.44
C THR A 32 72.57 -33.28 5.50
N ILE A 33 71.89 -32.47 6.32
CA ILE A 33 70.42 -32.46 6.43
C ILE A 33 69.77 -32.07 5.10
N ASN A 34 70.29 -31.05 4.40
CA ASN A 34 69.75 -30.59 3.12
C ASN A 34 69.83 -31.69 2.04
N ILE A 35 70.98 -32.36 1.93
CA ILE A 35 71.19 -33.47 0.99
C ILE A 35 70.31 -34.66 1.35
N ARG A 36 70.20 -34.99 2.64
CA ARG A 36 69.35 -36.08 3.14
C ARG A 36 67.87 -35.81 2.84
N GLY A 37 67.39 -34.59 3.07
CA GLY A 37 66.03 -34.17 2.77
C GLY A 37 65.69 -34.31 1.28
N GLN A 38 66.58 -33.87 0.38
CA GLN A 38 66.40 -34.04 -1.07
C GLN A 38 66.38 -35.51 -1.50
N LEU A 39 67.28 -36.34 -0.95
CA LEU A 39 67.31 -37.77 -1.27
C LEU A 39 66.03 -38.46 -0.80
N LEU A 40 65.57 -38.18 0.42
CA LEU A 40 64.33 -38.73 0.96
C LEU A 40 63.11 -38.28 0.14
N LEU A 41 63.09 -37.03 -0.33
CA LEU A 41 62.03 -36.53 -1.21
C LEU A 41 61.99 -37.30 -2.53
N SER A 42 63.16 -37.55 -3.14
CA SER A 42 63.25 -38.35 -4.37
C SER A 42 62.81 -39.80 -4.20
N LEU A 43 62.87 -40.32 -2.97
CA LEU A 43 62.42 -41.67 -2.61
C LEU A 43 60.94 -41.71 -2.18
N GLY A 44 60.24 -40.57 -2.11
CA GLY A 44 58.86 -40.50 -1.64
C GLY A 44 58.70 -40.73 -0.14
N ALA A 45 59.77 -40.63 0.66
CA ALA A 45 59.75 -40.78 2.12
C ALA A 45 59.25 -39.49 2.81
N LEU A 46 58.03 -39.07 2.44
CA LEU A 46 57.49 -37.74 2.72
C LEU A 46 57.37 -37.39 4.22
N ASP A 47 56.99 -38.34 5.08
CA ASP A 47 56.92 -38.12 6.54
C ASP A 47 58.29 -37.80 7.13
N GLU A 48 59.34 -38.46 6.62
CA GLU A 48 60.68 -38.27 7.11
C GLU A 48 61.29 -36.95 6.61
N VAL A 49 60.97 -36.56 5.36
CA VAL A 49 61.28 -35.23 4.84
C VAL A 49 60.66 -34.15 5.72
N LEU A 50 59.36 -34.25 6.03
CA LEU A 50 58.67 -33.25 6.87
C LEU A 50 59.31 -33.15 8.26
N ARG A 51 59.65 -34.29 8.87
CA ARG A 51 60.32 -34.34 10.18
C ARG A 51 61.67 -33.63 10.16
N ILE A 52 62.53 -34.00 9.21
CA ILE A 52 63.91 -33.52 9.14
C ILE A 52 63.95 -32.05 8.71
N CYS A 53 63.27 -31.70 7.62
CA CYS A 53 63.21 -30.33 7.13
C CYS A 53 62.49 -29.42 8.12
N GLY A 54 61.40 -29.87 8.76
CA GLY A 54 60.68 -29.08 9.77
C GLY A 54 61.51 -28.79 11.01
N PHE A 55 62.28 -29.77 11.50
CA PHE A 55 63.22 -29.56 12.61
C PHE A 55 64.33 -28.57 12.23
N ALA A 56 64.96 -28.77 11.07
CA ALA A 56 66.04 -27.92 10.59
C ALA A 56 65.58 -26.47 10.35
N SER A 57 64.43 -26.27 9.70
CA SER A 57 63.84 -24.96 9.46
C SER A 57 63.52 -24.21 10.75
N ASN A 58 63.05 -24.89 11.81
CA ASN A 58 62.86 -24.25 13.12
C ASN A 58 64.19 -23.79 13.74
N PHE A 59 65.21 -24.65 13.67
CA PHE A 59 66.53 -24.31 14.18
C PHE A 59 67.14 -23.12 13.41
N PHE A 60 67.00 -23.07 12.08
CA PHE A 60 67.46 -21.93 11.28
C PHE A 60 66.66 -20.68 11.55
N ALA A 61 65.35 -20.79 11.76
CA ALA A 61 64.53 -19.65 12.15
C ALA A 61 65.01 -19.02 13.46
N ASP A 62 65.37 -19.82 14.47
CA ASP A 62 65.88 -19.31 15.76
C ASP A 62 67.23 -18.59 15.63
N ILE A 63 68.05 -18.99 14.66
CA ILE A 63 69.33 -18.33 14.35
C ILE A 63 69.08 -17.02 13.59
N LEU A 64 68.24 -17.04 12.55
CA LEU A 64 67.92 -15.87 11.74
C LEU A 64 67.15 -14.80 12.52
N LEU A 65 66.45 -15.15 13.60
CA LEU A 65 65.88 -14.16 14.54
C LEU A 65 66.96 -13.34 15.29
N LYS A 66 68.18 -13.85 15.39
CA LYS A 66 69.32 -13.19 16.06
C LYS A 66 70.29 -12.57 15.07
N ASP A 67 70.45 -13.19 13.92
CA ASP A 67 71.32 -12.72 12.83
C ASP A 67 70.58 -12.84 11.48
N PRO A 68 69.75 -11.84 11.13
CA PRO A 68 68.89 -11.92 9.95
C PRO A 68 69.64 -11.93 8.62
N GLU A 69 70.89 -11.45 8.58
CA GLU A 69 71.67 -11.25 7.35
C GLU A 69 72.57 -12.45 6.98
N ASP A 70 72.51 -13.55 7.73
CA ASP A 70 73.29 -14.74 7.43
C ASP A 70 72.75 -15.47 6.18
N GLU A 71 73.40 -15.19 5.04
CA GLU A 71 73.04 -15.72 3.72
C GLU A 71 73.01 -17.25 3.68
N PHE A 72 73.88 -17.93 4.42
CA PHE A 72 73.96 -19.38 4.42
C PHE A 72 72.74 -20.01 5.11
N PHE A 73 72.32 -19.45 6.25
CA PHE A 73 71.10 -19.88 6.94
C PHE A 73 69.84 -19.49 6.19
N GLN A 74 69.81 -18.33 5.52
CA GLN A 74 68.69 -17.95 4.66
C GLN A 74 68.49 -18.96 3.52
N GLN A 75 69.55 -19.26 2.74
CA GLN A 75 69.47 -20.22 1.63
C GLN A 75 69.05 -21.62 2.10
N SER A 76 69.59 -22.06 3.25
CA SER A 76 69.25 -23.36 3.84
C SER A 76 67.81 -23.43 4.35
N LEU A 77 67.29 -22.34 4.91
CA LEU A 77 65.89 -22.23 5.32
C LEU A 77 64.97 -22.29 4.11
N GLN A 78 65.25 -21.50 3.06
CA GLN A 78 64.45 -21.46 1.83
C GLN A 78 64.33 -22.85 1.19
N MET A 79 65.45 -23.57 1.11
CA MET A 79 65.49 -24.93 0.57
C MET A 79 64.62 -25.91 1.36
N ASN A 80 64.67 -25.88 2.70
CA ASN A 80 63.88 -26.77 3.54
C ASN A 80 62.39 -26.41 3.55
N LEU A 81 62.06 -25.12 3.53
CA LEU A 81 60.68 -24.67 3.36
C LEU A 81 60.10 -25.13 2.01
N ASN A 82 60.86 -25.04 0.91
CA ASN A 82 60.43 -25.57 -0.39
C ASN A 82 60.19 -27.09 -0.36
N ASN A 83 61.01 -27.85 0.38
CA ASN A 83 60.79 -29.29 0.56
C ASN A 83 59.51 -29.57 1.36
N ILE A 84 59.23 -28.80 2.43
CA ILE A 84 58.00 -28.91 3.24
C ILE A 84 56.76 -28.61 2.39
N PHE A 85 56.80 -27.55 1.59
CA PHE A 85 55.76 -27.25 0.60
C PHE A 85 55.49 -28.43 -0.34
N THR A 86 56.57 -29.00 -0.89
CA THR A 86 56.47 -30.12 -1.84
C THR A 86 55.84 -31.36 -1.20
N VAL A 87 56.17 -31.65 0.06
CA VAL A 87 55.53 -32.71 0.84
C VAL A 87 54.03 -32.47 0.98
N GLY A 88 53.63 -31.26 1.36
CA GLY A 88 52.21 -30.90 1.47
C GLY A 88 51.46 -31.07 0.14
N TYR A 89 52.07 -30.62 -0.96
CA TYR A 89 51.53 -30.75 -2.31
C TYR A 89 51.33 -32.21 -2.72
N PHE A 90 52.33 -33.08 -2.51
CA PHE A 90 52.19 -34.50 -2.82
C PHE A 90 51.13 -35.19 -1.97
N TYR A 91 51.04 -34.86 -0.68
CA TYR A 91 49.99 -35.40 0.17
C TYR A 91 48.59 -34.96 -0.27
N GLN A 92 48.42 -33.71 -0.68
CA GLN A 92 47.14 -33.21 -1.18
C GLN A 92 46.71 -33.94 -2.46
N ASN A 93 47.61 -34.06 -3.45
CA ASN A 93 47.33 -34.78 -4.70
C ASN A 93 47.06 -36.28 -4.48
N ALA A 94 47.63 -36.87 -3.43
CA ALA A 94 47.36 -38.25 -3.04
C ALA A 94 46.07 -38.42 -2.20
N GLY A 95 45.29 -37.35 -1.97
CA GLY A 95 44.09 -37.37 -1.13
C GLY A 95 44.36 -37.54 0.37
N ARG A 96 45.63 -37.42 0.80
CA ARG A 96 46.07 -37.56 2.20
C ARG A 96 45.97 -36.22 2.94
N PHE A 97 44.75 -35.73 3.06
CA PHE A 97 44.48 -34.38 3.55
C PHE A 97 45.00 -34.06 4.96
N PRO A 98 44.96 -34.96 5.96
CA PRO A 98 45.54 -34.68 7.27
C PRO A 98 47.06 -34.46 7.22
N GLN A 99 47.78 -35.26 6.44
CA GLN A 99 49.22 -35.14 6.27
C GLN A 99 49.59 -33.89 5.47
N ALA A 100 48.82 -33.55 4.43
CA ALA A 100 48.98 -32.32 3.67
C ALA A 100 48.81 -31.08 4.56
N LYS A 101 47.75 -31.07 5.37
CA LYS A 101 47.47 -30.00 6.33
C LYS A 101 48.62 -29.84 7.32
N ASN A 102 49.11 -30.93 7.90
CA ASN A 102 50.23 -30.90 8.83
C ASN A 102 51.51 -30.31 8.19
N ALA A 103 51.81 -30.70 6.95
CA ALA A 103 52.97 -30.17 6.23
C ALA A 103 52.86 -28.66 5.98
N TYR A 104 51.71 -28.20 5.47
CA TYR A 104 51.48 -26.77 5.24
C TYR A 104 51.44 -25.96 6.54
N GLU A 105 50.82 -26.47 7.62
CA GLU A 105 50.81 -25.80 8.94
C GLU A 105 52.20 -25.74 9.57
N THR A 106 53.04 -26.76 9.37
CA THR A 106 54.44 -26.75 9.81
C THR A 106 55.22 -25.64 9.10
N GLY A 107 55.14 -25.57 7.77
CA GLY A 107 55.78 -24.52 6.99
C GLY A 107 55.28 -23.13 7.36
N LEU A 108 53.96 -22.98 7.50
CA LEU A 108 53.31 -21.72 7.84
C LEU A 108 53.73 -21.21 9.23
N GLY A 109 53.81 -22.07 10.23
CA GLY A 109 54.21 -21.68 11.58
C GLY A 109 55.63 -21.11 11.63
N ILE A 110 56.55 -21.74 10.88
CA ILE A 110 57.95 -21.30 10.81
C ILE A 110 58.06 -19.97 10.08
N SER A 111 57.41 -19.85 8.92
CA SER A 111 57.50 -18.63 8.11
C SER A 111 56.80 -17.44 8.76
N LEU A 112 55.64 -17.63 9.42
CA LEU A 112 54.98 -16.57 10.19
C LEU A 112 55.83 -16.07 11.35
N LYS A 113 56.53 -16.96 12.06
CA LYS A 113 57.42 -16.60 13.16
C LYS A 113 58.51 -15.63 12.70
N LEU A 114 59.10 -15.88 11.54
CA LEU A 114 60.14 -15.02 10.96
C LEU A 114 59.58 -13.74 10.38
N LEU A 115 58.41 -13.81 9.73
CA LEU A 115 57.76 -12.65 9.12
C LEU A 115 57.36 -11.59 10.16
N GLN A 116 57.12 -11.97 11.42
CA GLN A 116 56.90 -11.01 12.51
C GLN A 116 58.12 -10.10 12.78
N SER A 117 59.34 -10.64 12.63
CA SER A 117 60.58 -9.90 12.86
C SER A 117 61.13 -9.25 11.59
N SER A 118 60.80 -9.80 10.42
CA SER A 118 61.17 -9.26 9.11
C SER A 118 59.95 -9.14 8.19
N PRO A 119 59.02 -8.18 8.44
CA PRO A 119 57.75 -8.09 7.71
C PRO A 119 57.90 -7.80 6.21
N GLN A 120 59.07 -7.30 5.78
CA GLN A 120 59.37 -6.92 4.40
C GLN A 120 60.16 -8.00 3.64
N ASP A 121 60.37 -9.19 4.24
CA ASP A 121 61.04 -10.29 3.56
C ASP A 121 60.13 -10.88 2.47
N GLU A 122 60.47 -10.60 1.22
CA GLU A 122 59.69 -10.97 0.04
C GLU A 122 59.54 -12.50 -0.11
N PHE A 123 60.57 -13.28 0.24
CA PHE A 123 60.50 -14.73 0.18
C PHE A 123 59.52 -15.25 1.23
N LEU A 124 59.61 -14.76 2.47
CA LEU A 124 58.74 -15.19 3.56
C LEU A 124 57.29 -14.77 3.33
N GLN A 125 57.03 -13.57 2.79
CA GLN A 125 55.69 -13.16 2.38
C GLN A 125 55.12 -14.11 1.31
N ASN A 126 55.88 -14.36 0.23
CA ASN A 126 55.45 -15.25 -0.84
C ASN A 126 55.19 -16.68 -0.34
N TYR A 127 56.11 -17.23 0.46
CA TYR A 127 56.00 -18.58 1.01
C TYR A 127 54.81 -18.69 1.97
N THR A 128 54.67 -17.76 2.92
CA THR A 128 53.58 -17.73 3.92
C THR A 128 52.22 -17.64 3.24
N GLY A 129 52.05 -16.70 2.30
CA GLY A 129 50.81 -16.58 1.54
C GLY A 129 50.53 -17.83 0.71
N THR A 130 51.55 -18.46 0.11
CA THR A 130 51.38 -19.70 -0.65
C THR A 130 50.91 -20.86 0.25
N MET A 131 51.43 -20.98 1.47
CA MET A 131 50.93 -21.99 2.43
C MET A 131 49.47 -21.75 2.78
N LEU A 132 49.08 -20.49 2.97
CA LEU A 132 47.68 -20.12 3.25
C LEU A 132 46.77 -20.44 2.05
N ASN A 133 47.18 -20.11 0.82
CA ASN A 133 46.44 -20.47 -0.40
C ASN A 133 46.24 -21.98 -0.55
N ASN A 134 47.29 -22.75 -0.30
CA ASN A 134 47.22 -24.21 -0.39
C ASN A 134 46.33 -24.81 0.71
N LEU A 135 46.40 -24.27 1.93
CA LEU A 135 45.47 -24.64 3.00
C LEU A 135 44.03 -24.28 2.64
N GLY A 136 43.79 -23.13 2.01
CA GLY A 136 42.49 -22.74 1.47
C GLY A 136 41.97 -23.75 0.45
N THR A 137 42.82 -24.13 -0.50
CA THR A 137 42.48 -25.12 -1.54
C THR A 137 42.15 -26.47 -0.92
N LEU A 138 43.00 -26.95 0.00
CA LEU A 138 42.80 -28.21 0.72
C LEU A 138 41.49 -28.23 1.51
N LEU A 139 41.14 -27.12 2.17
CA LEU A 139 39.89 -27.00 2.93
C LEU A 139 38.67 -26.98 2.00
N SER A 140 38.78 -26.34 0.83
CA SER A 140 37.75 -26.37 -0.21
C SER A 140 37.52 -27.79 -0.74
N ASP A 141 38.60 -28.53 -1.04
CA ASP A 141 38.55 -29.94 -1.49
C ASP A 141 37.86 -30.84 -0.44
N MET A 142 37.95 -30.48 0.84
CA MET A 142 37.27 -31.15 1.96
C MET A 142 35.83 -30.66 2.22
N GLY A 143 35.31 -29.73 1.42
CA GLY A 143 33.99 -29.12 1.58
C GLY A 143 33.87 -28.11 2.73
N ARG A 144 34.99 -27.70 3.34
CA ARG A 144 35.05 -26.72 4.44
C ARG A 144 35.19 -25.30 3.89
N ILE A 145 34.16 -24.83 3.18
CA ILE A 145 34.17 -23.58 2.39
C ILE A 145 34.51 -22.35 3.25
N GLU A 146 33.92 -22.20 4.43
CA GLU A 146 34.15 -21.02 5.28
C GLU A 146 35.59 -20.97 5.83
N ASP A 147 36.12 -22.14 6.22
CA ASP A 147 37.52 -22.23 6.65
C ASP A 147 38.47 -21.94 5.49
N ALA A 148 38.12 -22.35 4.26
CA ALA A 148 38.88 -22.06 3.05
C ALA A 148 38.94 -20.55 2.77
N LYS A 149 37.78 -19.86 2.80
CA LYS A 149 37.68 -18.40 2.65
C LYS A 149 38.59 -17.68 3.65
N ASN A 150 38.53 -18.06 4.92
CA ASN A 150 39.37 -17.47 5.96
C ASN A 150 40.87 -17.60 5.67
N ARG A 151 41.33 -18.70 5.03
CA ARG A 151 42.74 -18.87 4.66
C ARG A 151 43.14 -17.98 3.50
N TYR A 152 42.31 -17.85 2.48
CA TYR A 152 42.59 -16.96 1.36
C TYR A 152 42.58 -15.48 1.79
N GLU A 153 41.66 -15.07 2.66
CA GLU A 153 41.65 -13.71 3.24
C GLU A 153 42.95 -13.41 3.99
N LYS A 154 43.39 -14.33 4.85
CA LYS A 154 44.69 -14.22 5.52
C LYS A 154 45.86 -14.19 4.54
N ALA A 155 45.80 -14.91 3.43
CA ALA A 155 46.84 -14.84 2.41
C ALA A 155 46.92 -13.43 1.78
N LEU A 156 45.78 -12.79 1.52
CA LEU A 156 45.73 -11.41 1.01
C LEU A 156 46.35 -10.39 1.98
N GLU A 157 46.15 -10.57 3.28
CA GLU A 157 46.78 -9.75 4.33
C GLU A 157 48.31 -9.87 4.34
N ILE A 158 48.85 -11.03 3.98
CA ILE A 158 50.31 -11.26 3.90
C ILE A 158 50.92 -10.63 2.65
N TYR A 159 50.19 -10.56 1.53
CA TYR A 159 50.70 -10.02 0.27
C TYR A 159 50.69 -8.48 0.24
N THR A 160 51.66 -7.90 0.93
CA THR A 160 51.91 -6.45 1.00
C THR A 160 52.96 -5.99 -0.01
N GLU A 161 52.98 -4.69 -0.29
CA GLU A 161 53.94 -4.05 -1.21
C GLU A 161 55.33 -3.88 -0.58
N PRO A 162 56.43 -4.01 -1.35
CA PRO A 162 56.51 -4.37 -2.77
C PRO A 162 56.35 -5.88 -3.03
N MET A 163 55.81 -6.28 -4.19
CA MET A 163 55.58 -7.68 -4.55
C MET A 163 56.37 -8.12 -5.79
N GLN A 164 56.98 -9.31 -5.74
CA GLN A 164 57.58 -9.97 -6.91
C GLN A 164 56.52 -10.59 -7.84
N TYR A 165 56.90 -10.87 -9.09
CA TYR A 165 56.02 -11.46 -10.11
C TYR A 165 55.25 -12.70 -9.64
N LEU A 166 55.92 -13.61 -8.91
CA LEU A 166 55.31 -14.82 -8.36
C LEU A 166 54.28 -14.50 -7.28
N THR A 167 54.59 -13.57 -6.37
CA THR A 167 53.69 -13.10 -5.31
C THR A 167 52.43 -12.46 -5.88
N ILE A 168 52.56 -11.65 -6.94
CA ILE A 168 51.43 -11.05 -7.66
C ILE A 168 50.50 -12.15 -8.21
N GLY A 169 51.06 -13.19 -8.82
CA GLY A 169 50.27 -14.32 -9.32
C GLY A 169 49.54 -15.07 -8.22
N ARG A 170 50.18 -15.27 -7.06
CA ARG A 170 49.54 -15.93 -5.90
C ARG A 170 48.46 -15.09 -5.24
N LYS A 171 48.65 -13.77 -5.16
CA LYS A 171 47.61 -12.85 -4.69
C LYS A 171 46.40 -12.87 -5.62
N ALA A 172 46.63 -12.84 -6.94
CA ALA A 172 45.57 -12.98 -7.92
C ALA A 172 44.79 -14.29 -7.77
N GLU A 173 45.50 -15.41 -7.56
CA GLU A 173 44.89 -16.72 -7.28
C GLU A 173 43.98 -16.69 -6.05
N SER A 174 44.41 -16.08 -4.93
CA SER A 174 43.60 -15.93 -3.72
C SER A 174 42.30 -15.15 -3.98
N ILE A 175 42.40 -14.05 -4.73
CA ILE A 175 41.26 -13.19 -5.08
C ILE A 175 40.24 -13.98 -5.90
N ILE A 176 40.71 -14.67 -6.95
CA ILE A 176 39.86 -15.47 -7.83
C ILE A 176 39.16 -16.58 -7.04
N ARG A 177 39.90 -17.31 -6.20
CA ARG A 177 39.32 -18.38 -5.36
C ARG A 177 38.27 -17.88 -4.39
N LEU A 178 38.47 -16.70 -3.78
CA LEU A 178 37.46 -16.11 -2.90
C LEU A 178 36.17 -15.76 -3.65
N ILE A 179 36.28 -15.27 -4.88
CA ILE A 179 35.12 -14.97 -5.72
C ILE A 179 34.40 -16.27 -6.08
N GLU A 180 35.12 -17.28 -6.57
CA GLU A 180 34.59 -18.60 -6.94
C GLU A 180 33.83 -19.25 -5.79
N LEU A 181 34.44 -19.33 -4.60
CA LEU A 181 33.82 -19.95 -3.43
C LEU A 181 32.54 -19.24 -3.00
N ASN A 182 32.50 -17.91 -3.05
CA ASN A 182 31.29 -17.15 -2.75
C ASN A 182 30.20 -17.39 -3.81
N THR A 183 30.55 -17.48 -5.09
CA THR A 183 29.58 -17.78 -6.15
C THR A 183 29.05 -19.21 -6.06
N GLU A 184 29.90 -20.22 -5.84
CA GLU A 184 29.47 -21.60 -5.66
C GLU A 184 28.59 -21.79 -4.42
N GLN A 185 28.92 -21.11 -3.32
CA GLN A 185 28.12 -21.13 -2.11
C GLN A 185 26.75 -20.50 -2.36
N ALA A 186 26.68 -19.43 -3.15
CA ALA A 186 25.41 -18.85 -3.56
C ALA A 186 24.59 -19.84 -4.40
N GLU A 187 25.18 -20.57 -5.34
CA GLU A 187 24.45 -21.56 -6.16
C GLU A 187 23.85 -22.70 -5.32
N LYS A 188 24.60 -23.18 -4.32
CA LYS A 188 24.18 -24.28 -3.44
C LYS A 188 23.22 -23.85 -2.32
N GLU A 189 23.10 -22.55 -2.07
CA GLU A 189 22.27 -22.00 -1.00
C GLU A 189 20.79 -21.91 -1.42
N THR A 190 19.93 -22.45 -0.58
CA THR A 190 18.48 -22.51 -0.78
C THR A 190 17.76 -21.31 -0.17
N ASN A 191 18.36 -20.68 0.85
CA ASN A 191 17.83 -19.47 1.46
C ASN A 191 18.20 -18.23 0.62
N PRO A 192 17.21 -17.50 0.07
CA PRO A 192 17.47 -16.35 -0.81
C PRO A 192 18.31 -15.25 -0.15
N TYR A 193 18.18 -15.03 1.16
CA TYR A 193 18.93 -14.01 1.88
C TYR A 193 20.41 -14.37 2.03
N ASN A 194 20.72 -15.61 2.39
CA ASN A 194 22.10 -16.08 2.50
C ASN A 194 22.78 -16.14 1.12
N GLN A 195 22.03 -16.57 0.12
CA GLN A 195 22.48 -16.57 -1.26
C GLN A 195 22.84 -15.17 -1.75
N MET A 196 22.00 -14.18 -1.41
CA MET A 196 22.28 -12.77 -1.68
C MET A 196 23.50 -12.24 -0.92
N LYS A 197 23.73 -12.70 0.31
CA LYS A 197 24.92 -12.35 1.10
C LYS A 197 26.20 -12.81 0.39
N CYS A 198 26.26 -14.06 -0.05
CA CYS A 198 27.40 -14.62 -0.77
C CYS A 198 27.69 -13.87 -2.08
N LEU A 199 26.66 -13.58 -2.88
CA LEU A 199 26.82 -12.81 -4.13
C LEU A 199 27.33 -11.38 -3.87
N ARG A 200 26.91 -10.76 -2.76
CA ARG A 200 27.40 -9.44 -2.35
C ARG A 200 28.87 -9.47 -1.96
N GLU A 201 29.28 -10.48 -1.20
CA GLU A 201 30.68 -10.66 -0.80
C GLU A 201 31.59 -10.84 -2.02
N ALA A 202 31.19 -11.68 -2.99
CA ALA A 202 31.91 -11.85 -4.26
C ALA A 202 32.10 -10.51 -5.01
N PHE A 203 31.01 -9.73 -5.15
CA PHE A 203 31.07 -8.43 -5.83
C PHE A 203 31.99 -7.43 -5.11
N GLN A 204 31.94 -7.40 -3.78
CA GLN A 204 32.77 -6.48 -3.00
C GLN A 204 34.26 -6.78 -3.18
N ILE A 205 34.64 -8.05 -3.21
CA ILE A 205 36.02 -8.48 -3.48
C ILE A 205 36.46 -8.02 -4.87
N CYS A 206 35.64 -8.20 -5.91
CA CYS A 206 35.96 -7.72 -7.26
C CYS A 206 36.24 -6.21 -7.28
N LYS A 207 35.41 -5.43 -6.57
CA LYS A 207 35.53 -3.96 -6.51
C LYS A 207 36.79 -3.51 -5.78
N GLU A 208 37.07 -4.08 -4.62
CA GLU A 208 38.22 -3.69 -3.80
C GLU A 208 39.56 -4.02 -4.46
N GLN A 209 39.59 -5.06 -5.30
CA GLN A 209 40.83 -5.54 -5.90
C GLN A 209 41.05 -5.05 -7.34
N GLN A 210 40.17 -4.21 -7.88
CA GLN A 210 40.28 -3.71 -9.27
C GLN A 210 41.60 -2.95 -9.52
N GLU A 211 41.99 -2.07 -8.59
CA GLU A 211 43.24 -1.31 -8.70
C GLU A 211 44.49 -2.19 -8.69
N PHE A 212 44.45 -3.33 -7.99
CA PHE A 212 45.55 -4.28 -7.95
C PHE A 212 45.83 -4.87 -9.34
N PHE A 213 44.79 -5.33 -10.06
CA PHE A 213 44.99 -5.91 -11.38
C PHE A 213 45.39 -4.86 -12.44
N ILE A 214 44.94 -3.61 -12.28
CA ILE A 214 45.37 -2.47 -13.11
C ILE A 214 46.86 -2.21 -12.89
N LYS A 215 47.26 -2.00 -11.63
CA LYS A 215 48.64 -1.65 -11.25
C LYS A 215 49.68 -2.66 -11.75
N TYR A 216 49.32 -3.94 -11.78
CA TYR A 216 50.23 -5.04 -12.14
C TYR A 216 49.99 -5.63 -13.53
N GLU A 217 49.24 -4.94 -14.39
CA GLU A 217 48.99 -5.32 -15.80
C GLU A 217 48.41 -6.74 -16.00
N ARG A 218 47.65 -7.24 -15.02
CA ARG A 218 47.04 -8.58 -15.03
C ARG A 218 45.71 -8.60 -15.80
N LYS A 219 45.78 -8.38 -17.11
CA LYS A 219 44.59 -8.18 -17.97
C LYS A 219 43.65 -9.38 -18.00
N HIS A 220 44.17 -10.61 -18.01
CA HIS A 220 43.35 -11.81 -18.08
C HIS A 220 42.57 -12.06 -16.79
N GLU A 221 43.27 -11.96 -15.66
CA GLU A 221 42.70 -12.13 -14.32
C GLU A 221 41.70 -11.01 -14.00
N ARG A 222 42.01 -9.76 -14.40
CA ARG A 222 41.07 -8.63 -14.31
C ARG A 222 39.77 -8.93 -15.05
N LYS A 223 39.86 -9.42 -16.29
CA LYS A 223 38.69 -9.78 -17.10
C LYS A 223 37.83 -10.83 -16.40
N LEU A 224 38.43 -11.92 -15.92
CA LEU A 224 37.71 -12.98 -15.21
C LEU A 224 37.02 -12.48 -13.93
N VAL A 225 37.73 -11.65 -13.15
CA VAL A 225 37.20 -11.05 -11.91
C VAL A 225 36.06 -10.08 -12.20
N THR A 226 36.17 -9.25 -13.24
CA THR A 226 35.12 -8.33 -13.66
C THR A 226 33.90 -9.09 -14.21
N GLU A 227 34.10 -10.13 -15.03
CA GLU A 227 33.03 -11.01 -15.53
C GLU A 227 32.26 -11.67 -14.38
N ALA A 228 32.99 -12.30 -13.44
CA ALA A 228 32.40 -12.96 -12.28
C ALA A 228 31.67 -11.97 -11.35
N GLY A 229 32.27 -10.80 -11.10
CA GLY A 229 31.67 -9.75 -10.27
C GLY A 229 30.41 -9.14 -10.88
N LEU A 230 30.41 -8.89 -12.19
CA LEU A 230 29.24 -8.41 -12.92
C LEU A 230 28.12 -9.45 -12.91
N SER A 231 28.44 -10.72 -13.17
CA SER A 231 27.44 -11.80 -13.13
C SER A 231 26.85 -11.94 -11.73
N ALA A 232 27.68 -11.94 -10.68
CA ALA A 232 27.23 -12.03 -9.29
C ALA A 232 26.33 -10.85 -8.89
N TYR A 233 26.69 -9.63 -9.32
CA TYR A 233 25.90 -8.43 -9.07
C TYR A 233 24.53 -8.47 -9.78
N ILE A 234 24.51 -8.88 -11.06
CA ILE A 234 23.26 -9.02 -11.82
C ILE A 234 22.39 -10.11 -11.19
N ASP A 235 22.95 -11.25 -10.79
CA ASP A 235 22.18 -12.33 -10.17
C ASP A 235 21.62 -11.94 -8.79
N PHE A 236 22.38 -11.17 -8.02
CA PHE A 236 21.92 -10.55 -6.77
C PHE A 236 20.72 -9.61 -7.02
N LEU A 237 20.84 -8.71 -8.00
CA LEU A 237 19.79 -7.77 -8.36
C LEU A 237 18.54 -8.47 -8.91
N MET A 238 18.74 -9.43 -9.82
CA MET A 238 17.67 -10.19 -10.44
C MET A 238 16.85 -10.95 -9.39
N LYS A 239 17.47 -11.46 -8.32
CA LYS A 239 16.74 -12.11 -7.22
C LYS A 239 15.92 -11.13 -6.38
N ASN A 240 16.47 -9.96 -6.05
CA ASN A 240 15.70 -8.90 -5.37
C ASN A 240 14.49 -8.46 -6.20
N VAL A 241 14.70 -8.25 -7.50
CA VAL A 241 13.68 -7.80 -8.43
C VAL A 241 12.61 -8.87 -8.68
N ARG A 242 12.97 -10.16 -8.66
CA ARG A 242 12.02 -11.27 -8.83
C ARG A 242 10.93 -11.32 -7.75
N LEU A 243 11.25 -10.89 -6.53
CA LEU A 243 10.30 -10.90 -5.40
C LEU A 243 9.39 -9.65 -5.36
N GLU A 244 9.67 -8.63 -6.16
CA GLU A 244 8.89 -7.39 -6.18
C GLU A 244 7.73 -7.50 -7.18
N ASN A 245 6.50 -7.40 -6.68
CA ASN A 245 5.30 -7.56 -7.50
C ASN A 245 4.97 -6.33 -8.36
N ASN A 246 5.41 -5.14 -7.96
CA ASN A 246 5.11 -3.89 -8.67
C ASN A 246 6.11 -3.61 -9.82
N SER A 247 5.61 -3.47 -11.05
CA SER A 247 6.43 -3.23 -12.26
C SER A 247 7.28 -1.96 -12.20
N GLU A 248 6.73 -0.84 -11.71
CA GLU A 248 7.47 0.42 -11.59
C GLU A 248 8.62 0.32 -10.57
N LYS A 249 8.40 -0.38 -9.47
CA LYS A 249 9.46 -0.64 -8.49
C LYS A 249 10.56 -1.52 -9.07
N ARG A 250 10.21 -2.56 -9.85
CA ARG A 250 11.19 -3.37 -10.58
C ARG A 250 12.01 -2.52 -11.57
N ALA A 251 11.35 -1.63 -12.33
CA ALA A 251 12.02 -0.72 -13.25
C ALA A 251 13.03 0.21 -12.53
N LYS A 252 12.67 0.73 -11.36
CA LYS A 252 13.57 1.56 -10.52
C LYS A 252 14.81 0.79 -10.04
N GLU A 253 14.66 -0.48 -9.69
CA GLU A 253 15.82 -1.31 -9.29
C GLU A 253 16.74 -1.62 -10.49
N TYR A 254 16.18 -1.86 -11.68
CA TYR A 254 16.98 -1.99 -12.91
C TYR A 254 17.70 -0.69 -13.28
N GLU A 255 17.09 0.47 -13.04
CA GLU A 255 17.72 1.78 -13.24
C GLU A 255 18.93 1.98 -12.31
N LYS A 256 18.80 1.64 -11.02
CA LYS A 256 19.93 1.69 -10.08
C LYS A 256 21.10 0.80 -10.52
N ALA A 257 20.78 -0.39 -11.00
CA ALA A 257 21.77 -1.32 -11.55
C ALA A 257 22.48 -0.77 -12.79
N LEU A 258 21.70 -0.22 -13.72
CA LEU A 258 22.21 0.38 -14.95
C LEU A 258 23.18 1.53 -14.63
N GLN A 259 22.83 2.41 -13.69
CA GLN A 259 23.69 3.49 -13.24
C GLN A 259 25.01 3.01 -12.63
N ALA A 260 25.00 1.88 -11.91
CA ALA A 260 26.22 1.28 -11.37
C ALA A 260 27.15 0.76 -12.49
N ILE A 261 26.58 0.13 -13.53
CA ILE A 261 27.35 -0.39 -14.68
C ILE A 261 27.93 0.74 -15.53
N GLU A 262 27.17 1.81 -15.79
CA GLU A 262 27.67 2.95 -16.57
C GLU A 262 28.83 3.66 -15.83
N LYS A 263 28.76 3.77 -14.49
CA LYS A 263 29.89 4.27 -13.69
C LYS A 263 31.14 3.38 -13.76
N LEU A 264 30.96 2.06 -13.77
CA LEU A 264 32.09 1.13 -13.94
C LEU A 264 32.71 1.25 -15.33
N LYS A 265 31.90 1.47 -16.35
CA LYS A 265 32.34 1.69 -17.72
C LYS A 265 33.19 2.96 -17.86
N GLU A 266 32.87 4.04 -17.14
CA GLU A 266 33.66 5.28 -17.13
C GLU A 266 35.07 5.11 -16.56
N MET A 267 35.29 4.10 -15.72
CA MET A 267 36.56 3.82 -15.03
C MET A 267 37.40 2.73 -15.73
N GLU A 268 36.96 2.24 -16.90
CA GLU A 268 37.53 1.08 -17.57
C GLU A 268 38.13 1.44 -18.94
N GLU A 269 39.33 0.93 -19.21
CA GLU A 269 40.08 1.21 -20.45
C GLU A 269 40.27 -0.05 -21.31
N ASP A 270 40.01 -1.25 -20.78
CA ASP A 270 40.11 -2.49 -21.56
C ASP A 270 38.89 -2.69 -22.48
N GLU A 271 39.15 -2.82 -23.78
CA GLU A 271 38.12 -2.93 -24.83
C GLU A 271 37.17 -4.13 -24.62
N THR A 272 37.69 -5.24 -24.10
CA THR A 272 36.88 -6.45 -23.86
C THR A 272 35.94 -6.24 -22.68
N ILE A 273 36.42 -5.62 -21.61
CA ILE A 273 35.62 -5.30 -20.42
C ILE A 273 34.60 -4.21 -20.75
N LEU A 274 34.96 -3.20 -21.55
CA LEU A 274 34.04 -2.17 -22.04
C LEU A 274 32.90 -2.76 -22.89
N LYS A 275 33.20 -3.74 -23.75
CA LYS A 275 32.18 -4.46 -24.54
C LYS A 275 31.24 -5.26 -23.63
N LEU A 276 31.76 -5.90 -22.59
CA LEU A 276 30.97 -6.62 -21.60
C LEU A 276 30.07 -5.69 -20.78
N CYS A 277 30.61 -4.58 -20.27
CA CYS A 277 29.85 -3.56 -19.55
C CYS A 277 28.75 -2.96 -20.43
N SER A 278 29.06 -2.66 -21.70
CA SER A 278 28.08 -2.13 -22.65
C SER A 278 26.96 -3.13 -22.96
N SER A 279 27.30 -4.41 -23.14
CA SER A 279 26.30 -5.47 -23.36
C SER A 279 25.44 -5.70 -22.12
N THR A 280 26.04 -5.64 -20.93
CA THR A 280 25.34 -5.71 -19.64
C THR A 280 24.38 -4.53 -19.44
N ALA A 281 24.84 -3.31 -19.76
CA ALA A 281 24.01 -2.11 -19.70
C ALA A 281 22.81 -2.21 -20.65
N CYS A 282 23.01 -2.70 -21.88
CA CYS A 282 21.92 -2.97 -22.82
C CYS A 282 20.93 -4.00 -22.25
N TYR A 283 21.41 -5.11 -21.67
CA TYR A 283 20.54 -6.09 -21.01
C TYR A 283 19.69 -5.46 -19.89
N LEU A 284 20.30 -4.70 -18.97
CA LEU A 284 19.58 -4.05 -17.87
C LEU A 284 18.59 -2.99 -18.37
N ARG A 285 18.97 -2.20 -19.38
CA ARG A 285 18.10 -1.21 -20.02
C ARG A 285 16.90 -1.88 -20.67
N GLY A 286 17.09 -3.00 -21.38
CA GLY A 286 15.99 -3.79 -21.93
C GLY A 286 15.04 -4.30 -20.83
N ARG A 287 15.57 -4.83 -19.72
CA ARG A 287 14.75 -5.30 -18.58
C ARG A 287 13.96 -4.18 -17.92
N LYS A 288 14.56 -2.98 -17.78
CA LYS A 288 13.88 -1.77 -17.30
C LYS A 288 12.70 -1.41 -18.21
N LEU A 289 12.97 -1.24 -19.50
CA LEU A 289 11.97 -0.85 -20.51
C LEU A 289 10.79 -1.82 -20.56
N VAL A 290 11.03 -3.13 -20.45
CA VAL A 290 9.94 -4.12 -20.34
C VAL A 290 9.04 -3.85 -19.14
N ASN A 291 9.61 -3.52 -17.98
CA ASN A 291 8.82 -3.29 -16.77
C ASN A 291 8.09 -1.95 -16.80
N GLU A 292 8.65 -0.93 -17.45
CA GLU A 292 7.97 0.33 -17.73
C GLU A 292 6.80 0.11 -18.70
N ALA A 293 7.03 -0.65 -19.78
CA ALA A 293 6.00 -0.98 -20.76
C ALA A 293 4.83 -1.77 -20.17
N LEU A 294 5.09 -2.58 -19.15
CA LEU A 294 4.11 -3.44 -18.46
C LEU A 294 3.68 -2.86 -17.10
N ALA A 295 3.83 -1.55 -16.88
CA ALA A 295 3.39 -0.88 -15.67
C ALA A 295 1.88 -0.63 -15.66
N SER A 296 1.26 -0.46 -16.83
CA SER A 296 -0.17 -0.27 -17.01
C SER A 296 -0.86 -1.54 -17.51
N ARG A 297 -2.19 -1.53 -17.56
CA ARG A 297 -3.00 -2.68 -18.02
C ARG A 297 -2.79 -3.00 -19.51
N GLN A 298 -2.42 -2.00 -20.31
CA GLN A 298 -2.10 -2.17 -21.72
C GLN A 298 -0.59 -1.99 -21.96
N PRO A 299 0.11 -2.97 -22.54
CA PRO A 299 1.53 -2.85 -22.80
C PRO A 299 1.86 -1.70 -23.76
N GLU A 300 2.80 -0.83 -23.39
CA GLU A 300 3.35 0.17 -24.30
C GLU A 300 4.28 -0.51 -25.34
N LEU A 301 3.73 -0.80 -26.52
CA LEU A 301 4.42 -1.59 -27.56
C LEU A 301 5.74 -0.97 -28.02
N GLU A 302 5.83 0.36 -28.05
CA GLU A 302 7.04 1.06 -28.49
C GLU A 302 8.19 0.86 -27.48
N LEU A 303 7.90 0.90 -26.19
CA LEU A 303 8.89 0.59 -25.15
C LEU A 303 9.33 -0.88 -25.21
N LEU A 304 8.42 -1.81 -25.52
CA LEU A 304 8.80 -3.21 -25.73
C LEU A 304 9.69 -3.41 -26.97
N ARG A 305 9.44 -2.68 -28.07
CA ARG A 305 10.32 -2.71 -29.26
C ARG A 305 11.72 -2.20 -28.93
N GLN A 306 11.79 -1.07 -28.23
CA GLN A 306 13.07 -0.54 -27.74
C GLN A 306 13.77 -1.54 -26.82
N ALA A 307 13.03 -2.22 -25.93
CA ALA A 307 13.60 -3.26 -25.07
C ALA A 307 14.21 -4.42 -25.86
N VAL A 308 13.51 -4.89 -26.90
CA VAL A 308 13.99 -5.96 -27.78
C VAL A 308 15.24 -5.54 -28.55
N GLU A 309 15.31 -4.28 -29.02
CA GLU A 309 16.52 -3.74 -29.63
C GLU A 309 17.70 -3.75 -28.64
N GLN A 310 17.48 -3.37 -27.38
CA GLN A 310 18.52 -3.46 -26.35
C GLN A 310 18.99 -4.91 -26.14
N PHE A 311 18.08 -5.89 -26.09
CA PHE A 311 18.47 -7.30 -25.98
C PHE A 311 19.22 -7.79 -27.22
N GLN A 312 18.82 -7.33 -28.42
CA GLN A 312 19.51 -7.64 -29.67
C GLN A 312 20.96 -7.16 -29.66
N ASN A 313 21.20 -5.95 -29.15
CA ASN A 313 22.53 -5.38 -29.06
C ASN A 313 23.44 -6.11 -28.03
N ALA A 314 22.85 -6.83 -27.08
CA ALA A 314 23.57 -7.54 -26.02
C ALA A 314 23.76 -9.06 -26.28
N LYS A 315 22.96 -9.67 -27.15
CA LYS A 315 22.82 -11.14 -27.23
C LYS A 315 24.09 -11.91 -27.59
N GLU A 316 25.01 -11.31 -28.35
CA GLU A 316 26.25 -11.98 -28.78
C GLU A 316 27.31 -12.04 -27.67
N THR A 317 27.23 -11.15 -26.69
CA THR A 317 28.22 -11.04 -25.61
C THR A 317 27.65 -11.52 -24.27
N TYR A 318 26.32 -11.52 -24.11
CA TYR A 318 25.66 -11.86 -22.87
C TYR A 318 24.51 -12.85 -23.08
N GLU A 319 24.71 -14.10 -22.69
CA GLU A 319 23.82 -15.22 -22.95
C GLU A 319 22.38 -14.98 -22.45
N LYS A 320 22.22 -14.39 -21.26
CA LYS A 320 20.91 -14.05 -20.68
C LYS A 320 20.13 -13.04 -21.54
N ALA A 321 20.83 -12.19 -22.31
CA ALA A 321 20.19 -11.27 -23.25
C ALA A 321 19.66 -11.98 -24.49
N ASN A 322 20.30 -13.07 -24.94
CA ASN A 322 19.81 -13.87 -26.07
C ASN A 322 18.45 -14.52 -25.74
N VAL A 323 18.31 -15.08 -24.54
CA VAL A 323 17.04 -15.64 -24.05
C VAL A 323 15.95 -14.56 -24.06
N CYS A 324 16.25 -13.38 -23.49
CA CYS A 324 15.29 -12.27 -23.46
C CYS A 324 14.92 -11.82 -24.88
N PHE A 325 15.90 -11.63 -25.77
CA PHE A 325 15.65 -11.26 -27.16
C PHE A 325 14.66 -12.22 -27.82
N CYS A 326 14.93 -13.53 -27.78
CA CYS A 326 14.11 -14.54 -28.44
C CYS A 326 12.69 -14.62 -27.88
N VAL A 327 12.53 -14.54 -26.55
CA VAL A 327 11.21 -14.58 -25.91
C VAL A 327 10.41 -13.31 -26.24
N TYR A 328 10.97 -12.12 -26.01
CA TYR A 328 10.23 -10.87 -26.18
C TYR A 328 9.95 -10.54 -27.65
N ILE A 329 10.85 -10.84 -28.59
CA ILE A 329 10.55 -10.68 -30.03
C ILE A 329 9.46 -11.65 -30.50
N GLY A 330 9.44 -12.88 -29.95
CA GLY A 330 8.41 -13.87 -30.23
C GLY A 330 7.04 -13.40 -29.74
N LEU A 331 6.96 -12.95 -28.49
CA LEU A 331 5.72 -12.44 -27.90
C LEU A 331 5.20 -11.18 -28.61
N LEU A 332 6.09 -10.24 -28.97
CA LEU A 332 5.69 -9.05 -29.74
C LEU A 332 5.07 -9.43 -31.09
N LYS A 333 5.70 -10.32 -31.85
CA LYS A 333 5.18 -10.76 -33.16
C LYS A 333 3.87 -11.51 -33.04
N ILE A 334 3.71 -12.34 -31.99
CA ILE A 334 2.43 -13.01 -31.70
C ILE A 334 1.36 -11.97 -31.38
N LEU A 335 1.68 -10.99 -30.55
CA LEU A 335 0.75 -9.93 -30.18
C LEU A 335 0.36 -9.06 -31.39
N GLU A 336 1.30 -8.72 -32.27
CA GLU A 336 1.04 -8.03 -33.53
C GLU A 336 0.11 -8.86 -34.43
N ASP A 337 0.39 -10.16 -34.62
CA ASP A 337 -0.46 -11.07 -35.42
C ASP A 337 -1.87 -11.27 -34.81
N VAL A 338 -2.02 -11.21 -33.47
CA VAL A 338 -3.32 -11.31 -32.78
C VAL A 338 -4.08 -9.98 -32.79
N ASN A 339 -3.39 -8.83 -32.83
CA ASN A 339 -4.02 -7.51 -32.80
C ASN A 339 -4.49 -7.01 -34.17
N GLU A 340 -3.77 -7.30 -35.27
CA GLU A 340 -3.98 -6.66 -36.58
C GLU A 340 -5.04 -7.32 -37.50
N LEU A 341 -5.52 -8.54 -37.20
CA LEU A 341 -6.34 -9.32 -38.14
C LEU A 341 -7.74 -9.66 -37.60
N GLU A 342 -8.78 -9.43 -38.42
CA GLU A 342 -10.12 -10.01 -38.20
C GLU A 342 -10.08 -11.55 -38.14
N GLU A 343 -9.07 -12.19 -38.76
CA GLU A 343 -8.82 -13.64 -38.73
C GLU A 343 -7.32 -13.97 -38.62
N VAL A 344 -6.91 -14.66 -37.55
CA VAL A 344 -5.51 -15.04 -37.32
C VAL A 344 -5.05 -16.10 -38.33
N ASN A 345 -3.95 -15.83 -39.04
CA ASN A 345 -3.33 -16.79 -39.96
C ASN A 345 -2.58 -17.88 -39.19
N VAL A 346 -3.28 -18.98 -38.86
CA VAL A 346 -2.75 -20.07 -38.03
C VAL A 346 -1.49 -20.73 -38.60
N PRO A 347 -1.37 -21.00 -39.92
CA PRO A 347 -0.11 -21.49 -40.51
C PRO A 347 1.09 -20.56 -40.27
N LYS A 348 0.92 -19.24 -40.45
CA LYS A 348 1.97 -18.25 -40.21
C LYS A 348 2.36 -18.19 -38.73
N LEU A 349 1.38 -18.23 -37.83
CA LEU A 349 1.58 -18.26 -36.38
C LEU A 349 2.36 -19.51 -35.94
N LYS A 350 2.06 -20.68 -36.51
CA LYS A 350 2.81 -21.91 -36.26
C LYS A 350 4.27 -21.81 -36.68
N GLU A 351 4.53 -21.26 -37.87
CA GLU A 351 5.90 -21.06 -38.35
C GLU A 351 6.68 -20.10 -37.45
N LEU A 352 6.03 -19.02 -37.00
CA LEU A 352 6.61 -18.07 -36.05
C LEU A 352 6.98 -18.74 -34.73
N VAL A 353 6.04 -19.47 -34.11
CA VAL A 353 6.27 -20.18 -32.84
C VAL A 353 7.38 -21.22 -32.99
N LYS A 354 7.39 -21.97 -34.09
CA LYS A 354 8.45 -22.94 -34.38
C LYS A 354 9.84 -22.27 -34.41
N LYS A 355 9.98 -21.14 -35.11
CA LYS A 355 11.25 -20.39 -35.17
C LYS A 355 11.69 -19.91 -33.79
N VAL A 356 10.77 -19.44 -32.95
CA VAL A 356 11.09 -19.03 -31.57
C VAL A 356 11.63 -20.22 -30.78
N LEU A 357 10.94 -21.37 -30.81
CA LEU A 357 11.32 -22.57 -30.06
C LEU A 357 12.68 -23.16 -30.48
N GLU A 358 13.01 -23.12 -31.78
CA GLU A 358 14.32 -23.54 -32.33
C GLU A 358 15.47 -22.65 -31.85
N THR A 359 15.20 -21.37 -31.56
CA THR A 359 16.23 -20.41 -31.10
C THR A 359 16.42 -20.34 -29.59
N LEU A 360 15.49 -20.89 -28.80
CA LEU A 360 15.59 -20.88 -27.34
C LEU A 360 16.64 -21.89 -26.83
N PRO A 361 17.47 -21.54 -25.83
CA PRO A 361 18.38 -22.48 -25.16
C PRO A 361 17.68 -23.63 -24.42
N GLU A 362 18.31 -24.81 -24.33
CA GLU A 362 17.70 -26.03 -23.76
C GLU A 362 17.34 -25.91 -22.27
N ASP A 363 18.04 -25.06 -21.52
CA ASP A 363 17.90 -24.83 -20.08
C ASP A 363 16.79 -23.82 -19.71
N VAL A 364 16.10 -23.24 -20.71
CA VAL A 364 14.97 -22.32 -20.46
C VAL A 364 13.84 -23.04 -19.71
N ASN A 365 13.22 -22.32 -18.77
CA ASN A 365 12.09 -22.82 -17.96
C ASN A 365 11.03 -23.51 -18.86
N PRO A 366 10.68 -24.80 -18.59
CA PRO A 366 9.76 -25.57 -19.41
C PRO A 366 8.39 -24.91 -19.61
N SER A 367 7.89 -24.15 -18.63
CA SER A 367 6.61 -23.44 -18.73
C SER A 367 6.62 -22.40 -19.86
N ILE A 368 7.76 -21.75 -20.13
CA ILE A 368 7.86 -20.77 -21.22
C ILE A 368 7.70 -21.46 -22.58
N ARG A 369 8.41 -22.58 -22.79
CA ARG A 369 8.33 -23.35 -24.05
C ARG A 369 6.91 -23.87 -24.29
N VAL A 370 6.32 -24.50 -23.28
CA VAL A 370 4.97 -25.08 -23.36
C VAL A 370 3.91 -23.99 -23.61
N SER A 371 4.03 -22.82 -22.99
CA SER A 371 3.11 -21.69 -23.22
C SER A 371 3.14 -21.23 -24.69
N PHE A 372 4.32 -21.14 -25.32
CA PHE A 372 4.40 -20.83 -26.76
C PHE A 372 3.73 -21.91 -27.63
N GLU A 373 3.92 -23.19 -27.31
CA GLU A 373 3.31 -24.31 -28.06
C GLU A 373 1.79 -24.35 -27.96
N ASN A 374 1.22 -23.95 -26.81
CA ASN A 374 -0.23 -23.95 -26.61
C ASN A 374 -0.94 -22.86 -27.42
N ILE A 375 -0.28 -21.73 -27.71
CA ILE A 375 -0.90 -20.60 -28.41
C ILE A 375 -1.49 -21.02 -29.78
N PRO A 376 -0.73 -21.62 -30.73
CA PRO A 376 -1.31 -22.06 -32.00
C PRO A 376 -2.39 -23.14 -31.85
N GLN A 377 -2.26 -24.04 -30.86
CA GLN A 377 -3.22 -25.13 -30.62
C GLN A 377 -4.62 -24.58 -30.29
N ILE A 378 -4.69 -23.47 -29.54
CA ILE A 378 -5.95 -22.81 -29.20
C ILE A 378 -6.67 -22.30 -30.46
N PHE A 379 -5.92 -21.77 -31.43
CA PHE A 379 -6.49 -21.26 -32.69
C PHE A 379 -6.93 -22.37 -33.65
N GLU A 380 -6.33 -23.57 -33.58
CA GLU A 380 -6.71 -24.72 -34.39
C GLU A 380 -7.93 -25.47 -33.86
N GLU A 381 -8.14 -25.43 -32.54
CA GLU A 381 -9.21 -26.18 -31.91
C GLU A 381 -10.57 -25.66 -32.35
N LYS A 382 -11.39 -26.53 -32.94
CA LYS A 382 -12.72 -26.21 -33.46
C LYS A 382 -13.81 -26.36 -32.40
N ASP A 383 -13.61 -27.26 -31.43
CA ASP A 383 -14.55 -27.49 -30.34
C ASP A 383 -14.41 -26.44 -29.23
N LYS A 384 -15.55 -25.87 -28.81
CA LYS A 384 -15.58 -24.77 -27.84
C LYS A 384 -15.18 -25.21 -26.42
N LEU A 385 -15.54 -26.41 -26.00
CA LEU A 385 -15.25 -26.90 -24.65
C LEU A 385 -13.76 -27.25 -24.53
N THR A 386 -13.22 -27.93 -25.53
CA THR A 386 -11.78 -28.24 -25.62
C THR A 386 -10.94 -26.98 -25.71
N ARG A 387 -11.36 -25.96 -26.48
CA ARG A 387 -10.65 -24.68 -26.55
C ARG A 387 -10.61 -23.96 -25.20
N LYS A 388 -11.72 -23.99 -24.45
CA LYS A 388 -11.78 -23.40 -23.10
C LYS A 388 -10.81 -24.09 -22.13
N GLU A 389 -10.68 -25.41 -22.24
CA GLU A 389 -9.71 -26.19 -21.45
C GLU A 389 -8.26 -25.85 -21.84
N LEU A 390 -7.97 -25.67 -23.13
CA LEU A 390 -6.66 -25.22 -23.61
C LEU A 390 -6.31 -23.81 -23.11
N LEU A 391 -7.27 -22.88 -23.12
CA LEU A 391 -7.10 -21.54 -22.56
C LEU A 391 -6.81 -21.58 -21.04
N LYS A 392 -7.49 -22.45 -20.30
CA LYS A 392 -7.24 -22.64 -18.87
C LYS A 392 -5.84 -23.21 -18.62
N LYS A 393 -5.43 -24.21 -19.40
CA LYS A 393 -4.08 -24.78 -19.30
C LYS A 393 -3.00 -23.75 -19.61
N LEU A 394 -3.21 -22.90 -20.60
CA LEU A 394 -2.28 -21.80 -20.88
C LEU A 394 -2.16 -20.86 -19.66
N ASP A 395 -3.27 -20.46 -19.04
CA ASP A 395 -3.28 -19.61 -17.85
C ASP A 395 -2.53 -20.23 -16.65
N GLU A 396 -2.78 -21.52 -16.37
CA GLU A 396 -2.06 -22.27 -15.33
C GLU A 396 -0.55 -22.32 -15.59
N ARG A 397 -0.13 -22.43 -16.85
CA ARG A 397 1.29 -22.44 -17.25
C ARG A 397 1.93 -21.05 -17.19
N VAL A 398 1.20 -20.02 -17.58
CA VAL A 398 1.64 -18.63 -17.48
C VAL A 398 1.85 -18.25 -16.01
N SER A 399 0.91 -18.62 -15.13
CA SER A 399 1.01 -18.41 -13.69
C SER A 399 2.20 -19.14 -13.04
N ALA A 400 2.69 -20.21 -13.66
CA ALA A 400 3.88 -20.95 -13.23
C ALA A 400 5.21 -20.33 -13.72
N ILE A 401 5.18 -19.23 -14.48
CA ILE A 401 6.38 -18.52 -14.92
C ILE A 401 6.90 -17.69 -13.76
N GLU A 402 8.07 -18.05 -13.23
CA GLU A 402 8.72 -17.39 -12.08
C GLU A 402 9.04 -15.90 -12.31
N TYR A 403 9.05 -15.43 -13.55
CA TYR A 403 9.37 -14.05 -13.91
C TYR A 403 8.10 -13.23 -14.11
N LYS A 404 7.74 -12.41 -13.11
CA LYS A 404 6.51 -11.58 -13.12
C LYS A 404 6.31 -10.75 -14.39
N ALA A 405 7.37 -10.18 -14.96
CA ALA A 405 7.25 -9.41 -16.21
C ALA A 405 6.88 -10.28 -17.42
N LEU A 406 7.37 -11.53 -17.48
CA LEU A 406 6.98 -12.47 -18.54
C LEU A 406 5.58 -13.02 -18.30
N GLU A 407 5.26 -13.37 -17.04
CA GLU A 407 3.90 -13.73 -16.64
C GLU A 407 2.90 -12.66 -17.06
N ASN A 408 3.16 -11.38 -16.75
CA ASN A 408 2.30 -10.26 -17.13
C ASN A 408 2.14 -10.16 -18.65
N PHE A 409 3.22 -10.33 -19.43
CA PHE A 409 3.15 -10.18 -20.89
C PHE A 409 2.44 -11.36 -21.56
N PHE A 410 2.72 -12.60 -21.13
CA PHE A 410 1.96 -13.77 -21.57
C PHE A 410 0.49 -13.68 -21.14
N GLY A 411 0.21 -13.17 -19.93
CA GLY A 411 -1.14 -12.93 -19.44
C GLY A 411 -1.90 -11.96 -20.34
N HIS A 412 -1.24 -10.89 -20.80
CA HIS A 412 -1.85 -9.98 -21.78
C HIS A 412 -2.17 -10.68 -23.12
N ILE A 413 -1.25 -11.51 -23.63
CA ILE A 413 -1.51 -12.29 -24.85
C ILE A 413 -2.66 -13.30 -24.63
N HIS A 414 -2.70 -13.96 -23.47
CA HIS A 414 -3.80 -14.84 -23.10
C HIS A 414 -5.14 -14.10 -23.09
N GLU A 415 -5.20 -12.90 -22.47
CA GLU A 415 -6.38 -12.04 -22.49
C GLU A 415 -6.78 -11.68 -23.93
N LYS A 416 -5.83 -11.30 -24.80
CA LYS A 416 -6.14 -11.00 -26.22
C LYS A 416 -6.65 -12.21 -27.01
N ILE A 417 -6.10 -13.41 -26.77
CA ILE A 417 -6.59 -14.65 -27.38
C ILE A 417 -7.99 -15.00 -26.85
N LYS A 418 -8.21 -14.81 -25.55
CA LYS A 418 -9.51 -14.99 -24.92
C LYS A 418 -10.53 -14.02 -25.52
N ASP A 419 -10.21 -12.74 -25.61
CA ASP A 419 -11.05 -11.72 -26.25
C ASP A 419 -11.36 -12.11 -27.70
N TYR A 420 -10.36 -12.50 -28.49
CA TYR A 420 -10.55 -12.96 -29.87
C TYR A 420 -11.62 -14.06 -30.01
N PHE A 421 -11.70 -14.99 -29.05
CA PHE A 421 -12.68 -16.09 -29.08
C PHE A 421 -13.96 -15.85 -28.25
N GLU A 422 -13.93 -14.93 -27.29
CA GLU A 422 -14.97 -14.74 -26.28
C GLU A 422 -15.64 -13.35 -26.32
N GLU A 423 -14.95 -12.28 -26.73
CA GLU A 423 -15.38 -10.87 -26.66
C GLU A 423 -15.19 -10.07 -27.97
N PRO A 424 -16.27 -9.48 -28.54
CA PRO A 424 -16.19 -8.77 -29.82
C PRO A 424 -15.52 -7.37 -29.79
N PHE A 425 -15.29 -6.78 -28.62
CA PHE A 425 -14.58 -5.51 -28.41
C PHE A 425 -14.17 -5.36 -26.93
N SER A 426 -13.07 -4.65 -26.66
CA SER A 426 -12.51 -4.46 -25.30
C SER A 426 -12.72 -3.04 -24.79
N LEU A 427 -12.92 -2.91 -23.47
CA LEU A 427 -13.17 -1.66 -22.77
C LEU A 427 -12.81 -1.73 -21.27
N ASN A 428 -12.63 -0.56 -20.66
CA ASN A 428 -12.45 -0.33 -19.22
C ASN A 428 -13.53 0.61 -18.65
N LEU A 429 -13.77 0.52 -17.33
CA LEU A 429 -14.77 1.32 -16.63
C LEU A 429 -14.13 2.12 -15.50
N ILE A 430 -14.51 3.39 -15.37
CA ILE A 430 -14.23 4.23 -14.22
C ILE A 430 -15.55 4.81 -13.75
N TYR A 431 -15.79 4.78 -12.44
CA TYR A 431 -16.94 5.42 -11.82
C TYR A 431 -16.46 6.45 -10.81
N GLU A 432 -16.84 7.71 -11.03
CA GLU A 432 -16.51 8.82 -10.14
C GLU A 432 -17.55 9.95 -10.32
N ASN A 433 -17.95 10.57 -9.22
CA ASN A 433 -18.88 11.70 -9.16
C ASN A 433 -20.18 11.46 -9.96
N TRP A 434 -20.83 10.32 -9.68
CA TRP A 434 -22.05 9.87 -10.39
C TRP A 434 -21.92 9.71 -11.90
N LYS A 435 -20.70 9.62 -12.43
CA LYS A 435 -20.46 9.40 -13.85
C LYS A 435 -19.79 8.06 -14.06
N LEU A 436 -20.33 7.30 -15.02
CA LEU A 436 -19.65 6.13 -15.56
C LEU A 436 -18.90 6.53 -16.83
N GLU A 437 -17.58 6.46 -16.76
CA GLU A 437 -16.69 6.59 -17.90
C GLU A 437 -16.42 5.20 -18.49
N VAL A 438 -16.76 5.04 -19.77
CA VAL A 438 -16.50 3.83 -20.56
C VAL A 438 -15.38 4.15 -21.55
N ILE A 439 -14.21 3.57 -21.31
CA ILE A 439 -13.00 3.79 -22.11
C ILE A 439 -12.84 2.63 -23.08
N PHE A 440 -12.85 2.89 -24.38
CA PHE A 440 -12.75 1.87 -25.42
C PHE A 440 -11.32 1.70 -25.92
N ASP A 441 -10.84 0.47 -26.02
CA ASP A 441 -9.54 0.17 -26.63
C ASP A 441 -9.55 0.52 -28.13
N ASP A 442 -10.65 0.15 -28.80
CA ASP A 442 -10.89 0.40 -30.22
C ASP A 442 -12.40 0.58 -30.44
N PRO A 443 -12.90 1.84 -30.40
CA PRO A 443 -14.32 2.13 -30.53
C PRO A 443 -14.88 1.83 -31.92
N GLU A 444 -14.05 1.70 -32.96
CA GLU A 444 -14.51 1.38 -34.32
C GLU A 444 -15.06 -0.06 -34.43
N LYS A 445 -14.65 -0.96 -33.52
CA LYS A 445 -15.19 -2.33 -33.41
C LYS A 445 -16.63 -2.37 -32.90
N VAL A 446 -17.12 -1.31 -32.27
CA VAL A 446 -18.51 -1.21 -31.79
C VAL A 446 -19.45 -0.90 -32.97
N LYS A 447 -19.85 -1.94 -33.70
CA LYS A 447 -20.69 -1.79 -34.89
C LYS A 447 -22.14 -1.45 -34.53
N GLY A 448 -22.61 -0.31 -35.03
CA GLY A 448 -24.01 0.10 -34.93
C GLY A 448 -24.41 0.61 -33.56
N LYS A 449 -25.55 0.15 -33.05
CA LYS A 449 -26.11 0.61 -31.77
C LYS A 449 -25.42 -0.10 -30.61
N LEU A 450 -24.92 0.64 -29.63
CA LEU A 450 -24.45 0.07 -28.37
C LEU A 450 -25.55 0.16 -27.30
N THR A 451 -25.86 -0.97 -26.68
CA THR A 451 -26.72 -1.06 -25.51
C THR A 451 -25.88 -1.43 -24.30
N ILE A 452 -25.84 -0.52 -23.32
CA ILE A 452 -25.20 -0.70 -22.01
C ILE A 452 -26.30 -0.81 -20.98
N LYS A 453 -26.30 -1.90 -20.22
CA LYS A 453 -27.31 -2.13 -19.18
C LYS A 453 -26.70 -2.81 -17.97
N THR A 454 -27.26 -2.53 -16.80
CA THR A 454 -27.13 -3.40 -15.63
C THR A 454 -28.24 -4.45 -15.67
N VAL A 455 -28.30 -5.34 -14.68
CA VAL A 455 -29.34 -6.38 -14.59
C VAL A 455 -30.75 -5.79 -14.70
N ASN A 456 -30.96 -4.59 -14.12
CA ASN A 456 -32.30 -4.01 -13.95
C ASN A 456 -32.54 -2.72 -14.74
N ARG A 457 -31.54 -2.16 -15.44
CA ARG A 457 -31.69 -0.85 -16.12
C ARG A 457 -30.81 -0.71 -17.35
N ILE A 458 -31.37 -0.11 -18.40
CA ILE A 458 -30.60 0.34 -19.56
C ILE A 458 -29.99 1.70 -19.21
N LEU A 459 -28.66 1.78 -19.21
CA LEU A 459 -27.91 3.01 -18.94
C LEU A 459 -27.67 3.82 -20.22
N PHE A 460 -27.47 3.13 -21.34
CA PHE A 460 -27.18 3.75 -22.63
C PHE A 460 -27.71 2.89 -23.77
N ASN A 461 -28.24 3.53 -24.82
CA ASN A 461 -28.89 2.81 -25.92
C ASN A 461 -28.89 3.58 -27.25
N ARG A 462 -27.71 3.90 -27.78
CA ARG A 462 -27.55 4.54 -29.10
C ARG A 462 -26.22 4.15 -29.76
N ALA A 463 -26.00 4.56 -31.01
CA ALA A 463 -24.67 4.48 -31.61
C ALA A 463 -23.71 5.49 -30.94
N LEU A 464 -22.42 5.15 -30.93
CA LEU A 464 -21.37 6.10 -30.51
C LEU A 464 -21.33 7.28 -31.48
N SER A 465 -21.16 8.48 -30.92
CA SER A 465 -20.96 9.71 -31.68
C SER A 465 -19.53 9.81 -32.19
N LYS A 466 -19.27 10.67 -33.18
CA LYS A 466 -17.91 10.87 -33.72
C LYS A 466 -16.92 11.31 -32.63
N GLU A 467 -17.35 12.20 -31.75
CA GLU A 467 -16.52 12.71 -30.66
C GLU A 467 -16.16 11.60 -29.65
N GLU A 468 -17.09 10.69 -29.33
CA GLU A 468 -16.82 9.56 -28.42
C GLU A 468 -15.87 8.54 -29.04
N ILE A 469 -15.96 8.33 -30.35
CA ILE A 469 -15.03 7.49 -31.11
C ILE A 469 -13.63 8.13 -31.11
N GLU A 470 -13.53 9.42 -31.46
CA GLU A 470 -12.25 10.16 -31.50
C GLU A 470 -11.57 10.24 -30.12
N LYS A 471 -12.35 10.39 -29.04
CA LYS A 471 -11.82 10.46 -27.66
C LYS A 471 -11.67 9.11 -26.98
N HIS A 472 -12.12 8.02 -27.61
CA HIS A 472 -12.16 6.69 -26.99
C HIS A 472 -12.94 6.64 -25.66
N LEU A 473 -13.86 7.59 -25.43
CA LEU A 473 -14.52 7.80 -24.13
C LEU A 473 -16.00 8.09 -24.31
N LEU A 474 -16.83 7.33 -23.58
CA LEU A 474 -18.26 7.60 -23.38
C LEU A 474 -18.51 7.90 -21.90
N GLU A 475 -19.11 9.05 -21.61
CA GLU A 475 -19.51 9.45 -20.26
C GLU A 475 -21.04 9.28 -20.09
N ILE A 476 -21.47 8.58 -19.05
CA ILE A 476 -22.87 8.41 -18.67
C ILE A 476 -23.09 9.04 -17.30
N ASP A 477 -23.80 10.15 -17.26
CA ASP A 477 -24.22 10.83 -16.03
C ASP A 477 -25.43 10.11 -15.41
N TYR A 478 -25.20 9.45 -14.27
CA TYR A 478 -26.19 8.67 -13.55
C TYR A 478 -27.31 9.54 -12.96
N LEU A 479 -27.01 10.74 -12.49
CA LEU A 479 -28.02 11.66 -11.96
C LEU A 479 -28.98 12.11 -13.07
N LYS A 480 -28.43 12.43 -14.26
CA LYS A 480 -29.23 12.84 -15.43
C LYS A 480 -30.20 11.75 -15.91
N ILE A 481 -29.79 10.48 -15.83
CA ILE A 481 -30.67 9.36 -16.17
C ILE A 481 -31.47 8.85 -14.98
N GLY A 482 -31.29 9.41 -13.77
CA GLY A 482 -31.97 9.01 -12.54
C GLY A 482 -31.60 7.62 -12.02
N TYR A 483 -30.35 7.18 -12.22
CA TYR A 483 -29.82 5.89 -11.76
C TYR A 483 -29.02 6.06 -10.46
N PHE A 484 -29.27 5.16 -9.50
CA PHE A 484 -28.56 5.12 -8.22
C PHE A 484 -28.05 3.69 -8.01
N PRO A 485 -26.72 3.48 -7.93
CA PRO A 485 -26.18 2.13 -7.78
C PRO A 485 -26.49 1.50 -6.41
N LYS A 486 -26.51 0.16 -6.35
CA LYS A 486 -26.85 -0.59 -5.13
C LYS A 486 -25.68 -1.36 -4.48
N GLY A 487 -24.47 -1.28 -5.03
CA GLY A 487 -23.30 -1.98 -4.48
C GLY A 487 -22.28 -2.32 -5.54
N GLU A 488 -22.22 -3.60 -5.91
CA GLU A 488 -21.46 -4.08 -7.05
C GLU A 488 -22.47 -4.49 -8.13
N ASP A 489 -22.18 -4.13 -9.39
CA ASP A 489 -22.97 -4.54 -10.54
C ASP A 489 -22.09 -5.26 -11.56
N GLU A 490 -22.72 -6.02 -12.44
CA GLU A 490 -22.13 -6.43 -13.71
C GLU A 490 -22.80 -5.65 -14.85
N ILE A 491 -22.02 -4.84 -15.56
CA ILE A 491 -22.48 -4.08 -16.71
C ILE A 491 -22.35 -4.93 -17.98
N THR A 492 -23.46 -5.05 -18.70
CA THR A 492 -23.58 -5.76 -19.96
C THR A 492 -23.54 -4.80 -21.15
N PHE A 493 -22.67 -5.07 -22.12
CA PHE A 493 -22.53 -4.34 -23.37
C PHE A 493 -22.93 -5.24 -24.55
N THR A 494 -23.82 -4.75 -25.40
CA THR A 494 -24.34 -5.49 -26.55
C THR A 494 -24.50 -4.60 -27.79
N THR A 495 -24.21 -5.16 -28.96
CA THR A 495 -24.46 -4.56 -30.28
C THR A 495 -25.29 -5.50 -31.18
N PRO A 496 -25.99 -4.99 -32.21
CA PRO A 496 -26.72 -5.82 -33.16
C PRO A 496 -25.85 -6.88 -33.83
N GLY A 497 -26.28 -8.14 -33.82
CA GLY A 497 -25.55 -9.28 -34.43
C GLY A 497 -24.46 -9.90 -33.54
N GLN A 498 -24.20 -9.34 -32.36
CA GLN A 498 -23.27 -9.88 -31.38
C GLN A 498 -23.81 -11.19 -30.78
N LYS A 499 -23.03 -12.28 -30.89
CA LYS A 499 -23.43 -13.62 -30.37
C LYS A 499 -23.33 -13.76 -28.85
N LYS A 500 -22.46 -12.99 -28.19
CA LYS A 500 -22.24 -13.00 -26.73
C LYS A 500 -22.03 -11.58 -26.23
N PRO A 501 -22.69 -11.14 -25.14
CA PRO A 501 -22.45 -9.83 -24.54
C PRO A 501 -21.03 -9.72 -23.96
N VAL A 502 -20.50 -8.50 -23.88
CA VAL A 502 -19.31 -8.18 -23.05
C VAL A 502 -19.81 -7.84 -21.65
N LEU A 503 -19.18 -8.42 -20.63
CA LEU A 503 -19.55 -8.25 -19.22
C LEU A 503 -18.37 -7.61 -18.47
N ARG A 504 -18.65 -6.61 -17.63
CA ARG A 504 -17.63 -5.99 -16.78
C ARG A 504 -18.19 -5.78 -15.37
N PRO A 505 -17.53 -6.31 -14.33
CA PRO A 505 -17.89 -5.98 -12.96
C PRO A 505 -17.52 -4.52 -12.67
N ILE A 506 -18.28 -3.87 -11.81
CA ILE A 506 -17.99 -2.54 -11.32
C ILE A 506 -18.36 -2.42 -9.84
N ASP A 507 -17.52 -1.68 -9.11
CA ASP A 507 -17.73 -1.35 -7.71
C ASP A 507 -17.86 0.17 -7.58
N TYR A 508 -19.00 0.64 -7.08
CA TYR A 508 -19.36 2.06 -7.06
C TYR A 508 -18.82 2.80 -5.84
N PHE A 509 -17.52 2.68 -5.60
CA PHE A 509 -16.82 3.49 -4.60
C PHE A 509 -16.46 4.87 -5.16
N GLU A 510 -16.93 5.91 -4.48
CA GLU A 510 -16.56 7.30 -4.72
C GLU A 510 -15.30 7.68 -3.94
N SER A 511 -14.34 8.32 -4.61
CA SER A 511 -13.11 8.83 -3.98
C SER A 511 -13.39 10.15 -3.26
N VAL A 512 -13.06 10.24 -1.97
CA VAL A 512 -13.49 11.36 -1.09
C VAL A 512 -12.30 12.04 -0.39
N GLY A 513 -11.17 12.04 -1.09
CA GLY A 513 -9.90 12.64 -0.65
C GLY A 513 -9.14 11.82 0.39
N ARG A 514 -7.85 12.12 0.58
CA ARG A 514 -6.94 11.48 1.57
C ARG A 514 -6.86 9.95 1.49
N GLY A 515 -7.11 9.36 0.32
CA GLY A 515 -7.11 7.91 0.11
C GLY A 515 -8.37 7.19 0.62
N ASN A 516 -9.39 7.93 1.10
CA ASN A 516 -10.65 7.36 1.54
C ASN A 516 -11.63 7.17 0.39
N LYS A 517 -12.48 6.14 0.50
CA LYS A 517 -13.55 5.83 -0.47
C LYS A 517 -14.85 5.49 0.26
N THR A 518 -15.98 5.83 -0.33
CA THR A 518 -17.32 5.51 0.21
C THR A 518 -18.28 5.07 -0.89
N ARG A 519 -19.22 4.16 -0.58
CA ARG A 519 -20.35 3.84 -1.45
C ARG A 519 -21.55 4.68 -1.03
N ILE A 520 -22.23 5.31 -1.99
CA ILE A 520 -23.42 6.12 -1.72
C ILE A 520 -24.65 5.39 -2.26
N PHE A 521 -25.51 4.91 -1.36
CA PHE A 521 -26.73 4.20 -1.73
C PHE A 521 -27.96 5.09 -1.65
N GLN A 522 -28.92 4.88 -2.54
CA GLN A 522 -30.25 5.44 -2.36
C GLN A 522 -31.12 4.47 -1.57
N CYS A 523 -31.64 4.93 -0.44
CA CYS A 523 -32.67 4.25 0.32
C CYS A 523 -34.03 4.85 -0.02
N ASP A 524 -35.01 4.01 -0.35
CA ASP A 524 -36.37 4.45 -0.61
C ASP A 524 -37.16 4.49 0.70
N CYS A 525 -37.65 5.67 1.06
CA CYS A 525 -38.38 5.94 2.29
C CYS A 525 -39.84 6.35 2.02
N CYS A 526 -40.39 6.06 0.83
CA CYS A 526 -41.73 6.50 0.40
C CYS A 526 -42.92 5.85 1.17
N ASN A 527 -42.74 5.45 2.42
CA ASN A 527 -43.70 4.67 3.23
C ASN A 527 -44.84 5.54 3.84
N GLY A 528 -45.39 6.50 3.09
CA GLY A 528 -46.48 7.38 3.57
C GLY A 528 -46.02 8.70 4.24
N VAL A 529 -44.71 8.87 4.45
CA VAL A 529 -44.14 10.09 5.01
C VAL A 529 -44.13 11.23 3.97
N CYS A 530 -44.59 12.43 4.36
CA CYS A 530 -44.53 13.65 3.54
C CYS A 530 -45.28 13.60 2.18
N VAL A 531 -46.51 13.08 2.15
CA VAL A 531 -47.35 13.03 0.92
C VAL A 531 -47.91 14.43 0.58
N ASP A 532 -47.59 14.94 -0.62
CA ASP A 532 -48.16 16.14 -1.25
C ASP A 532 -48.20 17.44 -0.41
N ARG A 533 -47.24 17.63 0.51
CA ARG A 533 -47.10 18.85 1.35
C ARG A 533 -45.64 19.24 1.58
N ASP A 534 -45.38 20.48 1.98
CA ASP A 534 -44.03 20.95 2.37
C ASP A 534 -43.35 19.99 3.35
N LEU A 535 -42.03 19.81 3.22
CA LEU A 535 -41.27 18.95 4.13
C LEU A 535 -41.17 19.62 5.49
N LYS A 536 -41.65 18.95 6.54
CA LYS A 536 -41.51 19.40 7.92
C LYS A 536 -40.41 18.64 8.63
N LEU A 537 -39.47 19.36 9.24
CA LEU A 537 -38.35 18.76 9.95
C LEU A 537 -38.13 19.41 11.32
N ALA A 538 -37.87 18.59 12.34
CA ALA A 538 -37.52 19.01 13.68
C ALA A 538 -36.01 18.81 13.93
N ALA A 539 -35.24 19.89 14.00
CA ALA A 539 -33.83 19.84 14.39
C ALA A 539 -33.71 20.05 15.91
N VAL A 540 -33.20 19.07 16.63
CA VAL A 540 -33.15 19.08 18.09
C VAL A 540 -31.79 19.61 18.56
N GLN A 541 -31.79 20.66 19.38
CA GLN A 541 -30.64 21.09 20.18
C GLN A 541 -30.76 20.48 21.58
N LEU A 542 -30.02 19.40 21.81
CA LEU A 542 -30.14 18.58 23.02
C LEU A 542 -28.92 18.75 23.93
N LYS A 543 -29.15 18.85 25.25
CA LYS A 543 -28.09 18.81 26.27
C LYS A 543 -27.81 17.38 26.74
N TYR A 544 -26.54 16.99 26.79
CA TYR A 544 -26.11 15.67 27.23
C TYR A 544 -24.68 15.65 27.78
N ASN A 545 -24.35 14.63 28.55
CA ASN A 545 -23.01 14.42 29.11
C ASN A 545 -22.31 13.30 28.35
N ALA A 546 -21.06 13.54 27.94
CA ALA A 546 -20.27 12.60 27.17
C ALA A 546 -18.90 12.34 27.81
N TYR A 547 -18.43 11.11 27.68
CA TYR A 547 -17.12 10.65 28.17
C TYR A 547 -16.44 9.73 27.16
N GLY A 548 -15.14 9.50 27.34
CA GLY A 548 -14.37 8.59 26.49
C GLY A 548 -14.06 7.28 27.21
N GLU A 549 -14.33 6.16 26.55
CA GLU A 549 -14.00 4.83 27.04
C GLU A 549 -13.59 3.94 25.86
N ASN A 550 -12.55 3.11 26.01
CA ASN A 550 -12.14 2.10 25.01
C ASN A 550 -12.06 2.63 23.56
N SER A 551 -11.43 3.79 23.37
CA SER A 551 -11.30 4.39 22.04
C SER A 551 -12.63 4.84 21.37
N VAL A 552 -13.74 4.97 22.12
CA VAL A 552 -15.05 5.50 21.64
C VAL A 552 -15.66 6.57 22.56
N VAL A 553 -16.53 7.43 22.01
CA VAL A 553 -17.33 8.41 22.79
C VAL A 553 -18.58 7.70 23.28
N LYS A 554 -18.88 7.81 24.57
CA LYS A 554 -20.09 7.30 25.21
C LYS A 554 -20.86 8.42 25.89
N LEU A 555 -22.15 8.18 26.08
CA LEU A 555 -23.02 9.04 26.84
C LEU A 555 -23.20 8.52 28.27
N THR A 556 -23.33 9.46 29.20
CA THR A 556 -23.89 9.17 30.52
C THR A 556 -25.40 9.21 30.39
N THR A 557 -26.05 8.06 30.45
CA THR A 557 -27.49 7.93 30.30
C THR A 557 -28.14 7.23 31.48
N ASP A 558 -29.30 7.73 31.89
CA ASP A 558 -30.19 7.17 32.88
C ASP A 558 -31.64 7.14 32.32
N ASP A 559 -32.58 6.63 33.12
CA ASP A 559 -34.00 6.59 32.75
C ASP A 559 -34.59 7.99 32.51
N ALA A 560 -34.06 9.02 33.19
CA ALA A 560 -34.47 10.40 32.99
C ALA A 560 -34.10 10.89 31.57
N TYR A 561 -32.89 10.57 31.10
CA TYR A 561 -32.44 10.88 29.75
C TYR A 561 -33.26 10.16 28.69
N ARG A 562 -33.59 8.88 28.93
CA ARG A 562 -34.50 8.12 28.04
C ARG A 562 -35.87 8.79 27.96
N GLN A 563 -36.47 9.15 29.11
CA GLN A 563 -37.78 9.81 29.16
C GLN A 563 -37.77 11.16 28.45
N LYS A 564 -36.68 11.92 28.60
CA LYS A 564 -36.43 13.19 27.88
C LYS A 564 -36.48 13.01 26.37
N VAL A 565 -35.77 12.03 25.81
CA VAL A 565 -35.77 11.73 24.37
C VAL A 565 -37.17 11.37 23.88
N MET A 566 -37.87 10.49 24.58
CA MET A 566 -39.21 10.05 24.17
C MET A 566 -40.26 11.18 24.28
N THR A 567 -40.13 12.06 25.27
CA THR A 567 -41.01 13.23 25.42
C THR A 567 -40.81 14.24 24.28
N ILE A 568 -39.56 14.41 23.82
CA ILE A 568 -39.24 15.25 22.66
C ILE A 568 -39.89 14.68 21.39
N LEU A 569 -39.81 13.36 21.18
CA LEU A 569 -40.43 12.69 20.03
C LEU A 569 -41.96 12.84 20.05
N ASP A 570 -42.60 12.58 21.20
CA ASP A 570 -44.05 12.71 21.34
C ASP A 570 -44.54 14.14 21.06
N ALA A 571 -43.75 15.15 21.46
CA ALA A 571 -44.08 16.56 21.25
C ALA A 571 -44.09 16.99 19.78
N VAL A 572 -43.43 16.25 18.88
CA VAL A 572 -43.29 16.61 17.45
C VAL A 572 -43.94 15.63 16.49
N LYS A 573 -44.58 14.56 16.98
CA LYS A 573 -45.16 13.49 16.16
C LYS A 573 -46.13 13.98 15.07
N ASP A 574 -46.89 15.04 15.36
CA ASP A 574 -47.86 15.63 14.43
C ASP A 574 -47.30 16.88 13.68
N GLU A 575 -46.09 17.31 14.04
CA GLU A 575 -45.48 18.55 13.53
C GLU A 575 -44.28 18.32 12.60
N ALA A 576 -43.68 17.13 12.58
CA ALA A 576 -42.49 16.82 11.80
C ALA A 576 -42.61 15.51 11.00
N ASP A 577 -42.15 15.52 9.75
CA ASP A 577 -41.95 14.31 8.94
C ASP A 577 -40.60 13.64 9.28
N ILE A 578 -39.60 14.46 9.69
CA ILE A 578 -38.26 14.01 10.08
C ILE A 578 -37.86 14.67 11.39
N VAL A 579 -37.33 13.91 12.34
CA VAL A 579 -36.68 14.41 13.57
C VAL A 579 -35.19 14.13 13.50
N VAL A 580 -34.36 15.15 13.73
CA VAL A 580 -32.91 15.07 13.67
C VAL A 580 -32.31 15.38 15.02
N PHE A 581 -31.67 14.37 15.61
CA PHE A 581 -30.91 14.50 16.84
C PHE A 581 -29.42 14.80 16.57
N PRO A 582 -28.71 15.46 17.51
CA PRO A 582 -27.27 15.71 17.40
C PRO A 582 -26.42 14.44 17.34
N GLU A 583 -25.20 14.54 16.83
CA GLU A 583 -24.20 13.47 16.96
C GLU A 583 -24.01 13.07 18.44
N PHE A 584 -23.70 11.80 18.70
CA PHE A 584 -23.54 11.20 20.03
C PHE A 584 -24.74 11.31 20.96
N SER A 585 -25.91 11.79 20.55
CA SER A 585 -26.99 12.10 21.50
C SER A 585 -28.00 10.97 21.77
N ILE A 586 -28.19 10.01 20.84
CA ILE A 586 -29.14 8.90 21.04
C ILE A 586 -28.43 7.54 21.07
N PRO A 587 -28.33 6.88 22.25
CA PRO A 587 -27.75 5.54 22.36
C PRO A 587 -28.50 4.49 21.54
N PHE A 588 -27.80 3.41 21.16
CA PHE A 588 -28.41 2.33 20.37
C PHE A 588 -29.47 1.54 21.15
N GLU A 589 -29.42 1.59 22.47
CA GLU A 589 -30.39 1.00 23.40
C GLU A 589 -31.81 1.55 23.20
N TYR A 590 -31.94 2.76 22.66
CA TYR A 590 -33.23 3.41 22.49
C TYR A 590 -33.87 3.10 21.14
N LEU A 591 -33.12 2.47 20.21
CA LEU A 591 -33.54 2.32 18.82
C LEU A 591 -34.78 1.45 18.64
N GLU A 592 -35.00 0.42 19.47
CA GLU A 592 -36.23 -0.39 19.38
C GLU A 592 -37.48 0.40 19.74
N GLU A 593 -37.39 1.24 20.78
CA GLU A 593 -38.48 2.10 21.20
C GLU A 593 -38.72 3.24 20.21
N ILE A 594 -37.64 3.83 19.68
CA ILE A 594 -37.73 4.84 18.63
C ILE A 594 -38.31 4.26 17.35
N GLN A 595 -37.97 3.01 17.00
CA GLN A 595 -38.60 2.31 15.87
C GLN A 595 -40.11 2.14 16.09
N LYS A 596 -40.53 1.74 17.29
CA LYS A 596 -41.96 1.66 17.62
C LYS A 596 -42.64 3.03 17.49
N PHE A 597 -42.03 4.09 18.00
CA PHE A 597 -42.54 5.46 17.82
C PHE A 597 -42.66 5.85 16.34
N ALA A 598 -41.62 5.59 15.55
CA ALA A 598 -41.58 5.89 14.12
C ALA A 598 -42.69 5.15 13.36
N ASP A 599 -42.91 3.88 13.69
CA ASP A 599 -43.94 3.03 13.09
C ASP A 599 -45.36 3.52 13.44
N GLU A 600 -45.59 3.92 14.69
CA GLU A 600 -46.92 4.37 15.15
C GLU A 600 -47.31 5.76 14.61
N ASN A 601 -46.32 6.61 14.33
CA ASN A 601 -46.56 8.03 14.01
C ASN A 601 -46.14 8.43 12.59
N GLU A 602 -45.60 7.50 11.79
CA GLU A 602 -45.11 7.75 10.43
C GLU A 602 -44.03 8.87 10.37
N VAL A 603 -43.10 8.86 11.33
CA VAL A 603 -42.01 9.85 11.44
C VAL A 603 -40.66 9.19 11.25
N ILE A 604 -39.80 9.79 10.40
CA ILE A 604 -38.41 9.33 10.24
C ILE A 604 -37.56 9.97 11.34
N VAL A 605 -36.69 9.19 11.98
CA VAL A 605 -35.79 9.69 13.03
C VAL A 605 -34.34 9.48 12.63
N VAL A 606 -33.59 10.57 12.48
CA VAL A 606 -32.13 10.58 12.41
C VAL A 606 -31.61 10.65 13.84
N ALA A 607 -31.26 9.49 14.40
CA ALA A 607 -30.92 9.31 15.81
C ALA A 607 -29.48 9.75 16.15
N GLY A 608 -29.04 10.89 15.61
CA GLY A 608 -27.67 11.36 15.85
C GLY A 608 -26.64 10.42 15.26
N SER A 609 -25.59 10.08 16.01
CA SER A 609 -24.65 9.02 15.65
C SER A 609 -23.93 8.43 16.85
N HIS A 610 -23.55 7.16 16.81
CA HIS A 610 -22.90 6.46 17.93
C HIS A 610 -21.93 5.38 17.44
N TYR A 611 -21.00 4.98 18.32
CA TYR A 611 -20.00 3.97 18.00
C TYR A 611 -20.54 2.53 18.12
N VAL A 612 -20.15 1.68 17.17
CA VAL A 612 -20.31 0.22 17.29
C VAL A 612 -19.35 -0.32 18.36
N THR A 613 -19.87 -1.07 19.32
CA THR A 613 -19.11 -1.66 20.45
C THR A 613 -19.25 -3.18 20.53
N GLU A 614 -18.25 -3.84 21.11
CA GLU A 614 -18.07 -5.31 21.10
C GLU A 614 -19.22 -6.06 21.77
N GLY A 615 -19.69 -5.58 22.93
CA GLY A 615 -20.67 -6.32 23.75
C GLY A 615 -22.06 -6.52 23.11
N LYS A 616 -22.34 -5.91 21.95
CA LYS A 616 -23.68 -5.85 21.35
C LYS A 616 -23.75 -6.14 19.85
N LEU A 617 -22.68 -6.63 19.23
CA LEU A 617 -22.63 -6.91 17.79
C LEU A 617 -23.83 -7.78 17.32
N GLY A 618 -24.13 -8.87 18.04
CA GLY A 618 -25.24 -9.76 17.71
C GLY A 618 -26.65 -9.21 17.99
N GLU A 619 -26.78 -8.12 18.77
CA GLU A 619 -28.06 -7.44 18.99
C GLU A 619 -28.35 -6.45 17.85
N TYR A 620 -27.33 -5.77 17.36
CA TYR A 620 -27.48 -4.76 16.30
C TYR A 620 -28.06 -5.35 15.00
N GLY A 621 -27.68 -6.58 14.62
CA GLY A 621 -28.20 -7.26 13.42
C GLY A 621 -29.72 -7.47 13.39
N LYS A 622 -30.35 -7.52 14.57
CA LYS A 622 -31.81 -7.66 14.67
C LYS A 622 -32.54 -6.39 14.24
N ILE A 623 -31.96 -5.23 14.53
CA ILE A 623 -32.61 -3.92 14.39
C ILE A 623 -32.20 -3.25 13.06
N PHE A 624 -30.94 -3.36 12.68
CA PHE A 624 -30.43 -2.76 11.45
C PHE A 624 -30.72 -3.60 10.19
N SER A 625 -30.63 -2.93 9.05
CA SER A 625 -30.73 -3.48 7.69
C SER A 625 -29.60 -4.43 7.32
N ARG A 626 -28.55 -4.53 8.14
CA ARG A 626 -27.44 -5.47 8.00
C ARG A 626 -26.91 -5.95 9.36
N GLU A 627 -26.09 -7.00 9.31
CA GLU A 627 -25.29 -7.48 10.43
C GLU A 627 -24.01 -6.65 10.62
N PHE A 628 -23.50 -6.62 11.85
CA PHE A 628 -22.25 -5.97 12.23
C PHE A 628 -21.24 -7.00 12.73
N GLU A 629 -20.01 -6.88 12.25
CA GLU A 629 -18.91 -7.79 12.56
C GLU A 629 -17.84 -7.10 13.41
N GLU A 630 -16.83 -7.84 13.89
CA GLU A 630 -15.68 -7.26 14.61
C GLU A 630 -14.98 -6.15 13.82
N GLU A 631 -15.00 -6.22 12.50
CA GLU A 631 -14.45 -5.17 11.65
C GLU A 631 -15.26 -3.86 11.67
N ASP A 632 -16.48 -3.85 12.21
CA ASP A 632 -17.27 -2.63 12.35
C ASP A 632 -17.02 -1.90 13.67
N LEU A 633 -16.26 -2.51 14.60
CA LEU A 633 -15.91 -1.88 15.88
C LEU A 633 -15.25 -0.52 15.67
N ARG A 634 -15.67 0.45 16.50
CA ARG A 634 -15.25 1.86 16.46
C ARG A 634 -15.67 2.62 15.18
N LYS A 635 -16.54 2.07 14.33
CA LYS A 635 -17.25 2.90 13.35
C LYS A 635 -18.29 3.73 14.08
N ASN A 636 -18.34 5.03 13.78
CA ASN A 636 -19.39 5.93 14.22
C ASN A 636 -20.51 5.90 13.17
N ILE A 637 -21.72 5.56 13.59
CA ILE A 637 -22.86 5.29 12.72
C ILE A 637 -24.02 6.18 13.14
N SER A 638 -24.62 6.87 12.18
CA SER A 638 -25.90 7.53 12.33
C SER A 638 -27.05 6.56 11.98
N PRO A 639 -27.87 6.14 12.97
CA PRO A 639 -29.04 5.32 12.71
C PRO A 639 -30.15 6.18 12.13
N VAL A 640 -30.68 5.78 10.98
CA VAL A 640 -31.87 6.39 10.37
C VAL A 640 -33.02 5.41 10.49
N VAL A 641 -33.93 5.73 11.40
CA VAL A 641 -35.13 4.95 11.72
C VAL A 641 -36.22 5.32 10.73
N ILE A 642 -36.63 4.35 9.92
CA ILE A 642 -37.63 4.53 8.87
C ILE A 642 -38.88 3.75 9.28
N PRO A 643 -40.08 4.35 9.23
CA PRO A 643 -41.33 3.67 9.57
C PRO A 643 -41.51 2.37 8.78
N SER A 644 -41.94 1.32 9.49
CA SER A 644 -42.21 -0.03 8.98
C SER A 644 -41.03 -0.68 8.23
N SER A 645 -39.79 -0.28 8.54
CA SER A 645 -38.57 -0.76 7.88
C SER A 645 -37.45 -0.99 8.89
N LYS A 646 -36.44 -1.79 8.51
CA LYS A 646 -35.22 -1.94 9.33
C LYS A 646 -34.41 -0.64 9.32
N ILE A 647 -33.69 -0.40 10.42
CA ILE A 647 -32.87 0.81 10.58
C ILE A 647 -31.73 0.83 9.57
N VAL A 648 -31.52 1.97 8.94
CA VAL A 648 -30.39 2.19 8.02
C VAL A 648 -29.19 2.74 8.78
N HIS A 649 -28.00 2.22 8.49
CA HIS A 649 -26.76 2.60 9.14
C HIS A 649 -25.98 3.53 8.20
N ASN A 650 -25.94 4.83 8.49
CA ASN A 650 -25.09 5.76 7.75
C ASN A 650 -23.74 5.89 8.47
N GLU A 651 -22.64 5.49 7.83
CA GLU A 651 -21.34 5.39 8.51
C GLU A 651 -20.54 6.70 8.35
N LYS A 652 -20.01 7.22 9.45
CA LYS A 652 -19.12 8.38 9.45
C LYS A 652 -17.77 7.98 8.85
N LEU A 653 -17.41 8.61 7.75
CA LEU A 653 -16.15 8.40 7.03
C LEU A 653 -14.98 9.10 7.72
N LEU A 654 -15.19 10.32 8.23
CA LEU A 654 -14.11 11.21 8.68
C LEU A 654 -14.28 11.59 10.15
N GLY A 655 -13.34 11.16 11.00
CA GLY A 655 -13.29 11.59 12.40
C GLY A 655 -12.76 13.02 12.54
N ALA A 656 -13.37 13.79 13.45
CA ALA A 656 -12.96 15.17 13.75
C ALA A 656 -11.53 15.21 14.31
N ARG A 657 -10.82 16.34 14.15
CA ARG A 657 -9.48 16.48 14.75
C ARG A 657 -9.59 16.57 16.28
N GLU A 658 -10.63 17.23 16.74
CA GLU A 658 -10.99 17.46 18.12
C GLU A 658 -11.37 16.13 18.81
N GLU A 659 -12.06 15.23 18.13
CA GLU A 659 -12.31 13.85 18.60
C GLU A 659 -11.01 13.05 18.81
N ARG A 660 -10.01 13.24 17.93
CA ARG A 660 -8.70 12.57 18.01
C ARG A 660 -7.83 13.13 19.13
N GLU A 661 -7.87 14.44 19.38
CA GLU A 661 -7.04 15.10 20.39
C GLU A 661 -7.59 14.93 21.82
N ILE A 662 -8.91 14.80 22.00
CA ILE A 662 -9.54 14.74 23.33
C ILE A 662 -9.67 13.30 23.85
N TYR A 663 -9.86 12.29 22.97
CA TYR A 663 -10.33 10.98 23.42
C TYR A 663 -9.48 9.75 23.10
N PHE A 664 -8.77 9.64 21.98
CA PHE A 664 -8.29 8.31 21.53
C PHE A 664 -6.83 8.25 21.05
N LYS A 665 -6.11 7.20 21.48
CA LYS A 665 -4.82 6.80 20.86
C LYS A 665 -5.01 6.07 19.53
N GLU A 666 -6.12 5.34 19.36
CA GLU A 666 -6.39 4.45 18.20
C GLU A 666 -7.35 5.06 17.16
N GLY A 667 -8.13 6.09 17.54
CA GLY A 667 -9.06 6.82 16.67
C GLY A 667 -10.33 6.07 16.27
N MET A 668 -11.23 6.74 15.55
CA MET A 668 -12.40 6.15 14.90
C MET A 668 -11.99 5.28 13.69
N LYS A 669 -12.71 4.18 13.44
CA LYS A 669 -12.60 3.43 12.18
C LYS A 669 -13.46 4.10 11.10
N ALA A 670 -12.87 4.41 9.95
CA ALA A 670 -13.58 5.07 8.86
C ALA A 670 -14.72 4.20 8.32
N GLY A 671 -15.90 4.81 8.19
CA GLY A 671 -17.04 4.26 7.48
C GLY A 671 -16.77 4.10 5.97
N LYS A 672 -17.55 3.25 5.32
CA LYS A 672 -17.48 2.98 3.87
C LYS A 672 -18.81 3.18 3.16
N ILE A 673 -19.88 3.51 3.89
CA ILE A 673 -21.25 3.55 3.38
C ILE A 673 -21.93 4.84 3.81
N ASN A 674 -22.49 5.56 2.84
CA ASN A 674 -23.36 6.72 3.03
C ASN A 674 -24.69 6.50 2.29
N HIS A 675 -25.76 7.15 2.74
CA HIS A 675 -27.10 7.01 2.16
C HIS A 675 -27.73 8.34 1.77
N ILE A 676 -28.45 8.30 0.64
CA ILE A 676 -29.40 9.31 0.21
C ILE A 676 -30.80 8.75 0.44
N PHE A 677 -31.61 9.46 1.22
CA PHE A 677 -32.95 9.05 1.58
C PHE A 677 -33.95 9.69 0.62
N LYS A 678 -34.53 8.88 -0.26
CA LYS A 678 -35.55 9.30 -1.21
C LYS A 678 -36.91 9.27 -0.51
N LEU A 679 -37.45 10.43 -0.18
CA LEU A 679 -38.79 10.56 0.39
C LEU A 679 -39.86 10.53 -0.70
N ARG A 680 -39.55 11.13 -1.86
CA ARG A 680 -40.39 11.20 -3.07
C ARG A 680 -39.48 11.30 -4.30
N ASP A 681 -40.04 11.21 -5.51
CA ASP A 681 -39.25 11.28 -6.76
C ASP A 681 -38.48 12.61 -6.93
N ASP A 682 -39.04 13.69 -6.38
CA ASP A 682 -38.56 15.07 -6.40
C ASP A 682 -37.90 15.53 -5.09
N LEU A 683 -37.79 14.66 -4.08
CA LEU A 683 -37.30 15.05 -2.75
C LEU A 683 -36.37 13.99 -2.16
N ARG A 684 -35.09 14.34 -2.08
CA ARG A 684 -34.02 13.52 -1.52
C ARG A 684 -33.32 14.23 -0.37
N VAL A 685 -33.03 13.50 0.69
CA VAL A 685 -32.32 13.99 1.87
C VAL A 685 -30.96 13.30 1.95
N GLY A 686 -29.89 14.09 1.98
CA GLY A 686 -28.53 13.62 2.21
C GLY A 686 -28.12 13.81 3.66
N LEU A 687 -27.26 12.92 4.16
CA LEU A 687 -26.81 12.92 5.55
C LEU A 687 -25.28 12.98 5.62
N MET A 688 -24.75 14.00 6.30
CA MET A 688 -23.31 14.15 6.56
C MET A 688 -23.09 14.39 8.05
N ILE A 689 -22.35 13.52 8.71
CA ILE A 689 -22.18 13.55 10.17
C ILE A 689 -21.05 14.53 10.51
N CYS A 690 -21.41 15.66 11.12
CA CYS A 690 -20.46 16.64 11.64
C CYS A 690 -19.38 17.01 10.60
N TYR A 691 -18.10 16.85 10.92
CA TYR A 691 -16.97 17.25 10.07
C TYR A 691 -16.95 16.68 8.65
N GLU A 692 -17.74 15.63 8.35
CA GLU A 692 -17.98 15.19 6.98
C GLU A 692 -18.49 16.32 6.08
N TYR A 693 -19.37 17.17 6.63
CA TYR A 693 -19.89 18.32 5.90
C TYR A 693 -18.78 19.28 5.44
N LEU A 694 -17.66 19.39 6.16
CA LEU A 694 -16.56 20.26 5.76
C LEU A 694 -15.66 19.66 4.67
N ASN A 695 -15.83 18.37 4.32
CA ASN A 695 -15.10 17.73 3.22
C ASN A 695 -15.69 18.15 1.86
N ALA A 696 -14.90 18.82 1.03
CA ALA A 696 -15.35 19.32 -0.26
C ALA A 696 -15.70 18.19 -1.26
N ASP A 697 -14.91 17.11 -1.30
CA ASP A 697 -15.13 15.99 -2.22
C ASP A 697 -16.46 15.28 -1.93
N LEU A 698 -16.74 15.00 -0.64
CA LEU A 698 -17.99 14.39 -0.21
C LEU A 698 -19.19 15.32 -0.46
N ARG A 699 -19.06 16.63 -0.22
CA ARG A 699 -20.11 17.61 -0.56
C ARG A 699 -20.39 17.62 -2.07
N ASN A 700 -19.35 17.60 -2.90
CA ASN A 700 -19.47 17.58 -4.35
C ASN A 700 -20.20 16.32 -4.85
N HIS A 701 -20.08 15.20 -4.14
CA HIS A 701 -20.83 13.99 -4.47
C HIS A 701 -22.28 14.03 -3.94
N LEU A 702 -22.53 14.46 -2.71
CA LEU A 702 -23.88 14.39 -2.12
C LEU A 702 -24.82 15.53 -2.55
N ILE A 703 -24.34 16.78 -2.62
CA ILE A 703 -25.19 17.95 -2.88
C ILE A 703 -25.92 17.88 -4.23
N PRO A 704 -25.29 17.45 -5.35
CA PRO A 704 -26.00 17.31 -6.63
C PRO A 704 -27.15 16.31 -6.60
N ALA A 705 -27.08 15.32 -5.70
CA ALA A 705 -28.03 14.23 -5.62
C ALA A 705 -29.16 14.43 -4.56
N CYS A 706 -29.10 15.50 -3.74
CA CYS A 706 -29.98 15.69 -2.59
C CYS A 706 -30.54 17.11 -2.51
N ASP A 707 -31.82 17.27 -2.15
CA ASP A 707 -32.50 18.56 -2.00
C ASP A 707 -32.36 19.18 -0.62
N VAL A 708 -32.25 18.33 0.39
CA VAL A 708 -32.00 18.73 1.77
C VAL A 708 -30.77 18.00 2.27
N ILE A 709 -29.88 18.73 2.93
CA ILE A 709 -28.71 18.19 3.60
C ILE A 709 -28.94 18.29 5.11
N VAL A 710 -28.87 17.16 5.79
CA VAL A 710 -28.97 17.07 7.25
C VAL A 710 -27.58 16.81 7.82
N VAL A 711 -27.23 17.56 8.85
CA VAL A 711 -25.94 17.52 9.54
C VAL A 711 -26.16 17.35 11.04
N PRO A 712 -26.26 16.10 11.54
CA PRO A 712 -26.17 15.85 12.97
C PRO A 712 -24.73 16.13 13.41
N GLN A 713 -24.56 16.95 14.46
CA GLN A 713 -23.22 17.36 14.88
C GLN A 713 -23.11 17.59 16.39
N THR A 714 -21.88 17.45 16.86
CA THR A 714 -21.44 17.79 18.22
C THR A 714 -20.18 18.62 18.07
N ASN A 715 -20.35 19.93 17.96
CA ASN A 715 -19.25 20.83 17.66
C ASN A 715 -19.23 22.01 18.63
N PRO A 716 -18.08 22.32 19.28
CA PRO A 716 -17.98 23.48 20.17
C PRO A 716 -18.15 24.82 19.44
N SER A 717 -17.85 24.90 18.14
CA SER A 717 -17.99 26.12 17.34
C SER A 717 -18.49 25.82 15.92
N PRO A 718 -19.81 25.82 15.67
CA PRO A 718 -20.39 25.51 14.37
C PRO A 718 -20.29 26.65 13.34
N LYS A 719 -19.66 27.79 13.68
CA LYS A 719 -19.55 28.97 12.80
C LYS A 719 -19.05 28.64 11.39
N ARG A 720 -17.99 27.83 11.29
CA ARG A 720 -17.39 27.43 10.00
C ARG A 720 -18.35 26.60 9.13
N PHE A 721 -19.25 25.85 9.76
CA PHE A 721 -20.25 25.05 9.04
C PHE A 721 -21.25 25.97 8.37
N TYR A 722 -21.77 26.96 9.10
CA TYR A 722 -22.68 27.96 8.54
C TYR A 722 -22.04 28.83 7.46
N GLU A 723 -20.76 29.20 7.60
CA GLU A 723 -20.00 29.87 6.53
C GLU A 723 -19.91 29.02 5.27
N THR A 724 -19.68 27.71 5.42
CA THR A 724 -19.63 26.75 4.31
C THR A 724 -21.00 26.61 3.66
N ALA A 725 -22.09 26.47 4.43
CA ALA A 725 -23.45 26.36 3.90
C ALA A 725 -23.89 27.61 3.14
N LYS A 726 -23.56 28.79 3.65
CA LYS A 726 -23.80 30.06 2.94
C LYS A 726 -23.04 30.09 1.62
N ASN A 727 -21.79 29.63 1.58
CA ASN A 727 -21.04 29.55 0.35
C ASN A 727 -21.65 28.54 -0.64
N ASP A 728 -22.07 27.37 -0.18
CA ASP A 728 -22.72 26.35 -1.03
C ASP A 728 -24.06 26.85 -1.59
N ILE A 729 -24.76 27.75 -0.90
CA ILE A 729 -26.00 28.38 -1.39
C ILE A 729 -25.71 29.51 -2.37
N ASN A 730 -24.68 30.32 -2.10
CA ASN A 730 -24.33 31.48 -2.91
C ASN A 730 -23.58 31.09 -4.20
N ASN A 731 -22.85 29.98 -4.16
CA ASN A 731 -22.10 29.42 -5.28
C ASN A 731 -22.45 27.93 -5.45
N PRO A 732 -23.70 27.61 -5.85
CA PRO A 732 -24.19 26.25 -5.80
C PRO A 732 -23.49 25.35 -6.83
N PRO A 733 -23.11 24.11 -6.46
CA PRO A 733 -22.45 23.16 -7.36
C PRO A 733 -23.38 22.63 -8.46
N CYS A 734 -24.70 22.76 -8.26
CA CYS A 734 -25.74 22.34 -9.19
C CYS A 734 -26.91 23.34 -9.16
N SER A 735 -27.77 23.30 -10.18
CA SER A 735 -29.00 24.09 -10.15
C SER A 735 -30.02 23.51 -9.17
N GLY A 736 -30.90 24.37 -8.65
CA GLY A 736 -32.00 23.98 -7.76
C GLY A 736 -31.87 24.56 -6.36
N ASN A 737 -32.97 24.46 -5.60
CA ASN A 737 -32.99 24.88 -4.21
C ASN A 737 -32.40 23.83 -3.28
N ARG A 738 -31.77 24.33 -2.22
CA ARG A 738 -31.15 23.51 -1.19
C ARG A 738 -31.44 24.08 0.19
N ALA A 739 -31.67 23.20 1.14
CA ALA A 739 -31.71 23.52 2.57
C ALA A 739 -30.68 22.67 3.31
N TYR A 740 -29.96 23.29 4.25
CA TYR A 740 -28.95 22.69 5.10
C TYR A 740 -29.43 22.81 6.53
N ILE A 741 -29.60 21.68 7.19
CA ILE A 741 -30.16 21.59 8.53
C ILE A 741 -29.10 21.05 9.46
N MET A 742 -28.74 21.84 10.45
CA MET A 742 -27.63 21.60 11.35
C MET A 742 -28.17 21.40 12.76
N ALA A 743 -28.31 20.14 13.18
CA ALA A 743 -28.72 19.79 14.54
C ALA A 743 -27.46 19.62 15.40
N ASN A 744 -27.13 20.64 16.21
CA ASN A 744 -25.95 20.63 17.08
C ASN A 744 -26.34 20.40 18.54
N GLY A 745 -25.54 19.58 19.22
CA GLY A 745 -25.70 19.28 20.63
C GLY A 745 -25.13 20.36 21.55
N ILE A 746 -25.61 20.37 22.79
CA ILE A 746 -24.95 21.01 23.93
C ILE A 746 -24.36 19.88 24.76
N PHE A 747 -23.05 19.88 24.96
CA PHE A 747 -22.39 18.73 25.55
C PHE A 747 -21.40 19.15 26.63
N THR A 748 -21.38 18.40 27.71
CA THR A 748 -20.39 18.52 28.78
C THR A 748 -19.47 17.32 28.75
N LEU A 749 -18.17 17.58 28.82
CA LEU A 749 -17.13 16.54 28.80
C LEU A 749 -16.64 16.27 30.21
N GLU A 750 -16.67 15.01 30.67
CA GLU A 750 -16.27 14.63 32.04
C GLU A 750 -14.88 15.12 32.45
N LYS A 751 -13.94 15.30 31.51
CA LYS A 751 -12.58 15.77 31.80
C LYS A 751 -12.45 17.27 32.03
N ASN A 752 -13.35 18.09 31.49
CA ASN A 752 -13.16 19.54 31.41
C ASN A 752 -14.19 20.34 32.22
N GLU A 753 -15.30 19.73 32.65
CA GLU A 753 -16.48 20.37 33.28
C GLU A 753 -17.13 21.53 32.47
N GLU A 754 -16.55 21.90 31.33
CA GLU A 754 -17.03 22.96 30.44
C GLU A 754 -18.15 22.43 29.54
N THR A 755 -19.27 23.17 29.51
CA THR A 755 -20.38 22.95 28.58
C THR A 755 -20.04 23.66 27.26
N LEU A 756 -20.20 22.96 26.13
CA LEU A 756 -19.86 23.45 24.80
C LEU A 756 -21.01 23.18 23.81
N GLY A 757 -21.00 23.90 22.68
CA GLY A 757 -21.88 23.60 21.53
C GLY A 757 -23.03 24.59 21.33
N GLY A 758 -24.21 24.07 21.03
CA GLY A 758 -25.40 24.85 20.69
C GLY A 758 -25.41 25.41 19.25
N SER A 759 -26.17 26.47 19.00
CA SER A 759 -26.30 27.08 17.67
C SER A 759 -26.87 26.15 16.59
N THR A 760 -27.90 25.36 16.90
CA THR A 760 -28.71 24.63 15.90
C THR A 760 -29.39 25.61 14.95
N GLY A 761 -29.43 25.26 13.67
CA GLY A 761 -29.85 26.22 12.66
C GLY A 761 -30.06 25.64 11.27
N ILE A 762 -30.66 26.47 10.43
CA ILE A 762 -31.06 26.13 9.07
C ILE A 762 -30.60 27.23 8.12
N VAL A 763 -29.94 26.83 7.05
CA VAL A 763 -29.53 27.72 5.96
C VAL A 763 -30.19 27.22 4.70
N SER A 764 -30.79 28.09 3.90
CA SER A 764 -31.42 27.70 2.65
C SER A 764 -31.26 28.75 1.58
N THR A 765 -31.53 28.35 0.34
CA THR A 765 -31.57 29.30 -0.77
C THR A 765 -32.68 30.34 -0.52
N LEU A 766 -32.30 31.62 -0.53
CA LEU A 766 -33.19 32.77 -0.30
C LEU A 766 -33.36 33.59 -1.58
N ASP A 767 -34.42 34.41 -1.64
CA ASP A 767 -34.56 35.40 -2.72
C ASP A 767 -33.79 36.69 -2.41
N LYS A 768 -33.71 37.60 -3.40
CA LYS A 768 -33.02 38.89 -3.25
C LYS A 768 -33.59 39.75 -2.11
N SER A 769 -34.87 39.60 -1.76
CA SER A 769 -35.55 40.41 -0.74
C SER A 769 -35.34 39.90 0.69
N THR A 770 -35.15 38.58 0.83
CA THR A 770 -34.96 37.87 2.09
C THR A 770 -33.48 37.55 2.36
N TYR A 771 -32.58 37.81 1.42
CA TYR A 771 -31.13 37.56 1.56
C TYR A 771 -30.51 38.18 2.82
N GLY A 772 -30.97 39.36 3.26
CA GLY A 772 -30.53 40.00 4.50
C GLY A 772 -30.85 39.20 5.77
N GLN A 773 -31.78 38.26 5.70
CA GLN A 773 -32.29 37.42 6.79
C GLN A 773 -31.60 36.05 6.86
N GLN A 774 -30.54 35.81 6.09
CA GLN A 774 -29.79 34.55 6.06
C GLN A 774 -29.27 34.03 7.41
N ASN A 775 -29.23 34.88 8.44
CA ASN A 775 -28.83 34.50 9.79
C ASN A 775 -30.02 34.21 10.72
N GLU A 776 -31.26 34.55 10.34
CA GLU A 776 -32.44 34.36 11.20
C GLU A 776 -32.76 32.88 11.44
N GLY A 777 -32.35 31.99 10.52
CA GLY A 777 -32.48 30.55 10.69
C GLY A 777 -31.48 29.91 11.64
N ILE A 778 -30.50 30.67 12.18
CA ILE A 778 -29.44 30.17 13.07
C ILE A 778 -29.71 30.67 14.49
N ILE A 779 -29.92 29.74 15.43
CA ILE A 779 -30.32 30.09 16.80
C ILE A 779 -29.10 30.11 17.72
N GLU A 780 -28.42 31.25 17.76
CA GLU A 780 -27.24 31.47 18.61
C GLU A 780 -27.59 31.57 20.11
N PRO A 781 -26.66 31.22 21.02
CA PRO A 781 -26.80 31.45 22.46
C PRO A 781 -27.14 32.92 22.79
N VAL A 782 -28.00 33.13 23.79
CA VAL A 782 -28.42 34.46 24.26
C VAL A 782 -27.93 34.65 25.69
N ASP A 783 -27.32 35.79 25.98
CA ASP A 783 -26.71 36.08 27.29
C ASP A 783 -25.71 34.98 27.75
N GLU A 784 -24.97 34.39 26.80
CA GLU A 784 -24.02 33.27 27.00
C GLU A 784 -24.67 31.96 27.49
N VAL A 785 -26.01 31.87 27.49
CA VAL A 785 -26.75 30.67 27.88
C VAL A 785 -27.07 29.80 26.65
N MET A 786 -26.65 28.55 26.70
CA MET A 786 -27.01 27.52 25.72
C MET A 786 -28.28 26.79 26.16
N GLU A 787 -29.39 27.08 25.49
CA GLU A 787 -30.69 26.49 25.80
C GLU A 787 -31.02 25.29 24.92
N GLN A 788 -31.81 24.38 25.46
CA GLN A 788 -32.32 23.21 24.73
C GLN A 788 -33.62 23.58 24.02
N PHE A 789 -33.75 23.17 22.76
CA PHE A 789 -34.95 23.46 21.98
C PHE A 789 -35.09 22.51 20.78
N ILE A 790 -36.27 22.56 20.16
CA ILE A 790 -36.55 21.97 18.86
C ILE A 790 -36.80 23.11 17.88
N LEU A 791 -36.02 23.16 16.82
CA LEU A 791 -36.23 24.05 15.68
C LEU A 791 -37.02 23.31 14.60
N LEU A 792 -38.32 23.57 14.54
CA LEU A 792 -39.19 23.08 13.48
C LEU A 792 -39.03 23.95 12.23
N ALA A 793 -38.95 23.32 11.07
CA ALA A 793 -38.91 23.99 9.79
C ALA A 793 -39.81 23.33 8.76
N SER A 794 -40.57 24.16 8.05
CA SER A 794 -41.37 23.78 6.89
C SER A 794 -40.66 24.31 5.65
N ILE A 795 -40.17 23.42 4.79
CA ILE A 795 -39.40 23.77 3.58
C ILE A 795 -40.31 23.70 2.36
N SER A 796 -40.44 24.84 1.68
CA SER A 796 -41.29 24.97 0.49
C SER A 796 -40.58 24.51 -0.78
N LYS A 797 -41.34 23.81 -1.63
CA LYS A 797 -40.86 23.18 -2.87
C LYS A 797 -41.03 24.07 -4.10
N ASP A 798 -42.01 24.98 -4.06
CA ASP A 798 -42.39 25.82 -5.20
C ASP A 798 -41.40 26.97 -5.44
N PHE A 799 -40.50 27.20 -4.50
CA PHE A 799 -39.48 28.22 -4.59
C PHE A 799 -38.41 27.80 -5.62
N ASN A 800 -37.91 28.72 -6.44
CA ASN A 800 -36.68 28.56 -7.25
C ASN A 800 -36.08 29.95 -7.59
N PRO A 801 -34.87 30.29 -7.10
CA PRO A 801 -34.26 31.60 -7.26
C PRO A 801 -33.86 31.90 -8.70
N ALA A 802 -33.72 30.88 -9.56
CA ALA A 802 -33.40 31.06 -10.97
C ALA A 802 -34.62 31.49 -11.82
N LYS A 803 -35.81 31.65 -11.23
CA LYS A 803 -37.01 32.19 -11.89
C LYS A 803 -37.52 33.42 -11.15
N ASP A 804 -36.82 34.54 -11.37
CA ASP A 804 -37.18 35.89 -10.94
C ASP A 804 -38.57 36.27 -11.51
N THR A 805 -39.67 36.03 -10.78
CA THR A 805 -40.98 36.67 -11.03
C THR A 805 -41.94 36.71 -9.82
N GLN A 806 -41.78 35.89 -8.78
CA GLN A 806 -42.68 35.94 -7.61
C GLN A 806 -42.00 36.56 -6.39
N VAL A 807 -42.32 37.82 -6.12
CA VAL A 807 -41.97 38.52 -4.87
C VAL A 807 -42.88 37.97 -3.76
N GLY A 808 -42.30 37.54 -2.64
CA GLY A 808 -43.03 37.24 -1.41
C GLY A 808 -43.29 35.76 -1.07
N GLN A 809 -42.62 34.81 -1.73
CA GLN A 809 -42.60 33.42 -1.25
C GLN A 809 -41.61 33.27 -0.09
N ILE A 810 -42.02 32.61 0.99
CA ILE A 810 -41.15 32.31 2.14
C ILE A 810 -40.62 30.88 1.95
N PRO A 811 -39.33 30.70 1.62
CA PRO A 811 -38.76 29.37 1.31
C PRO A 811 -38.77 28.43 2.52
N ILE A 812 -38.61 28.98 3.73
CA ILE A 812 -38.63 28.23 4.99
C ILE A 812 -39.42 28.99 6.03
N LYS A 813 -40.34 28.30 6.71
CA LYS A 813 -41.00 28.80 7.92
C LYS A 813 -40.46 28.05 9.13
N THR A 814 -40.00 28.77 10.15
CA THR A 814 -39.48 28.17 11.38
C THR A 814 -40.41 28.39 12.58
N LYS A 815 -40.38 27.44 13.52
CA LYS A 815 -41.03 27.51 14.83
C LYS A 815 -40.07 26.92 15.87
N LEU A 816 -40.01 27.54 17.04
CA LEU A 816 -39.20 27.04 18.15
C LEU A 816 -40.09 26.39 19.21
N ILE A 817 -39.65 25.24 19.74
CA ILE A 817 -40.21 24.64 20.95
C ILE A 817 -39.10 24.58 21.99
N HIS A 818 -39.24 25.33 23.08
CA HIS A 818 -38.27 25.32 24.18
C HIS A 818 -38.37 24.02 24.97
N ILE A 819 -37.23 23.48 25.42
CA ILE A 819 -37.17 22.27 26.23
C ILE A 819 -36.67 22.66 27.62
N PHE A 820 -37.47 22.40 28.65
CA PHE A 820 -37.11 22.66 30.03
C PHE A 820 -37.07 21.37 30.83
N GLU A 821 -36.05 21.22 31.67
CA GLU A 821 -35.93 20.12 32.63
C GLU A 821 -36.21 20.64 34.04
N LYS A 822 -37.12 19.97 34.74
CA LYS A 822 -37.51 20.35 36.11
C LYS A 822 -36.32 20.38 37.07
N ASN A 823 -35.40 19.42 36.94
CA ASN A 823 -34.19 19.33 37.76
C ASN A 823 -33.21 20.49 37.47
N GLU A 824 -33.07 20.90 36.20
CA GLU A 824 -32.24 22.04 35.81
C GLU A 824 -32.84 23.36 36.37
N ILE A 825 -34.15 23.54 36.25
CA ILE A 825 -34.86 24.71 36.81
C ILE A 825 -34.63 24.84 38.32
N PHE A 826 -34.84 23.76 39.08
CA PHE A 826 -34.70 23.82 40.54
C PHE A 826 -33.25 23.90 41.00
N SER A 827 -32.29 23.41 40.21
CA SER A 827 -30.86 23.60 40.52
C SER A 827 -30.43 25.07 40.48
N CYS A 828 -31.11 25.90 39.68
CA CYS A 828 -30.85 27.33 39.60
C CYS A 828 -31.49 28.11 40.77
N SER A 829 -32.77 27.88 41.04
CA SER A 829 -33.49 28.47 42.18
C SER A 829 -34.81 27.74 42.43
N GLU A 830 -35.03 27.24 43.64
CA GLU A 830 -36.26 26.51 43.98
C GLU A 830 -37.51 27.42 43.93
N ASP A 831 -37.47 28.57 44.59
CA ASP A 831 -38.63 29.48 44.67
C ASP A 831 -38.98 30.10 43.32
N LYS A 832 -37.98 30.65 42.61
CA LYS A 832 -38.20 31.20 41.27
C LYS A 832 -38.51 30.12 40.25
N GLY A 833 -38.00 28.90 40.44
CA GLY A 833 -38.29 27.77 39.58
C GLY A 833 -39.75 27.35 39.67
N LYS A 834 -40.34 27.31 40.88
CA LYS A 834 -41.78 27.07 41.07
C LYS A 834 -42.62 28.14 40.39
N GLN A 835 -42.24 29.41 40.52
CA GLN A 835 -42.90 30.52 39.83
C GLN A 835 -42.81 30.40 38.31
N PHE A 836 -41.65 30.00 37.79
CA PHE A 836 -41.45 29.83 36.35
C PHE A 836 -42.31 28.69 35.78
N ILE A 837 -42.35 27.53 36.46
CA ILE A 837 -43.21 26.40 36.04
C ILE A 837 -44.68 26.81 36.03
N GLN A 838 -45.15 27.47 37.10
CA GLN A 838 -46.53 27.97 37.17
C GLN A 838 -46.83 28.99 36.06
N LEU A 839 -45.86 29.83 35.71
CA LEU A 839 -45.99 30.78 34.61
C LEU A 839 -46.12 30.07 33.25
N LEU A 840 -45.36 29.00 33.00
CA LEU A 840 -45.48 28.20 31.78
C LEU A 840 -46.87 27.55 31.65
N GLU A 841 -47.40 27.00 32.75
CA GLU A 841 -48.76 26.44 32.80
C GLU A 841 -49.82 27.52 32.49
N THR A 842 -49.68 28.69 33.11
CA THR A 842 -50.58 29.83 32.88
C THR A 842 -50.56 30.27 31.40
N ILE A 843 -49.38 30.33 30.80
CA ILE A 843 -49.20 30.67 29.37
C ILE A 843 -49.88 29.63 28.47
N ALA A 844 -49.71 28.34 28.78
CA ALA A 844 -50.28 27.25 27.98
C ALA A 844 -51.82 27.28 28.01
N GLU A 845 -52.41 27.49 29.18
CA GLU A 845 -53.86 27.49 29.40
C GLU A 845 -54.56 28.76 28.92
N CYS A 846 -53.86 29.90 28.80
CA CYS A 846 -54.45 31.18 28.41
C CYS A 846 -55.11 31.11 27.02
N LYS A 847 -56.37 31.55 26.91
CA LYS A 847 -57.16 31.52 25.66
C LYS A 847 -57.47 32.92 25.11
N ASP A 848 -57.05 33.97 25.80
CA ASP A 848 -57.29 35.36 25.41
C ASP A 848 -56.00 36.07 25.01
N ARG A 849 -56.05 36.81 23.90
CA ARG A 849 -54.89 37.53 23.35
C ARG A 849 -54.39 38.63 24.28
N ASN A 850 -55.30 39.38 24.89
CA ASN A 850 -54.94 40.53 25.72
C ASN A 850 -54.41 40.07 27.07
N GLU A 851 -55.00 39.03 27.65
CA GLU A 851 -54.51 38.39 28.88
C GLU A 851 -53.08 37.86 28.69
N LEU A 852 -52.81 37.13 27.62
CA LEU A 852 -51.46 36.64 27.31
C LEU A 852 -50.47 37.81 27.13
N ARG A 853 -50.93 38.91 26.54
CA ARG A 853 -50.11 40.12 26.37
C ARG A 853 -49.79 40.79 27.71
N GLU A 854 -50.74 40.84 28.64
CA GLU A 854 -50.51 41.37 29.99
C GLU A 854 -49.53 40.49 30.77
N ILE A 855 -49.65 39.17 30.66
CA ILE A 855 -48.70 38.21 31.24
C ILE A 855 -47.27 38.51 30.76
N PHE A 856 -47.07 38.71 29.45
CA PHE A 856 -45.76 39.03 28.89
C PHE A 856 -45.27 40.45 29.16
N ASN A 857 -46.17 41.40 29.41
CA ASN A 857 -45.81 42.78 29.73
C ASN A 857 -45.46 43.01 31.20
N SER A 858 -45.80 42.08 32.09
CA SER A 858 -45.37 42.11 33.50
C SER A 858 -43.85 42.04 33.61
N GLU A 859 -43.24 43.06 34.23
CA GLU A 859 -41.79 43.12 34.45
C GLU A 859 -41.28 41.96 35.32
N GLU A 860 -42.10 41.48 36.26
CA GLU A 860 -41.79 40.32 37.09
C GLU A 860 -41.74 39.03 36.26
N ASN A 861 -42.71 38.82 35.37
CA ASN A 861 -42.75 37.65 34.49
C ASN A 861 -41.61 37.69 33.48
N LYS A 862 -41.33 38.87 32.90
CA LYS A 862 -40.18 39.06 31.99
C LYS A 862 -38.86 38.73 32.68
N ALA A 863 -38.66 39.20 33.91
CA ALA A 863 -37.46 38.92 34.69
C ALA A 863 -37.35 37.42 35.01
N THR A 864 -38.46 36.78 35.35
CA THR A 864 -38.51 35.33 35.62
C THR A 864 -38.17 34.53 34.36
N ILE A 865 -38.80 34.82 33.22
CA ILE A 865 -38.50 34.17 31.94
C ILE A 865 -37.03 34.40 31.56
N LYS A 866 -36.50 35.62 31.71
CA LYS A 866 -35.10 35.92 31.37
C LYS A 866 -34.10 35.11 32.20
N ILE A 867 -34.40 34.80 33.47
CA ILE A 867 -33.51 33.99 34.33
C ILE A 867 -33.38 32.57 33.79
N PHE A 868 -34.49 31.95 33.36
CA PHE A 868 -34.50 30.54 32.96
C PHE A 868 -34.39 30.33 31.44
N SER A 869 -34.74 31.34 30.64
CA SER A 869 -34.71 31.30 29.18
C SER A 869 -34.52 32.70 28.57
N PRO A 870 -33.28 33.22 28.51
CA PRO A 870 -32.94 34.42 27.76
C PRO A 870 -33.41 34.37 26.29
N LEU A 871 -33.39 33.20 25.65
CA LEU A 871 -33.88 32.98 24.29
C LEU A 871 -35.38 33.18 24.17
N MET A 872 -36.18 32.58 25.06
CA MET A 872 -37.63 32.82 25.09
C MET A 872 -37.91 34.29 25.34
N HIS A 873 -37.19 34.89 26.31
CA HIS A 873 -37.29 36.32 26.60
C HIS A 873 -37.03 37.18 25.36
N LYS A 874 -36.01 36.86 24.56
CA LYS A 874 -35.71 37.55 23.29
C LYS A 874 -36.83 37.37 22.25
N HIS A 875 -37.42 36.19 22.15
CA HIS A 875 -38.47 35.91 21.17
C HIS A 875 -39.82 36.55 21.48
N ILE A 876 -40.14 36.71 22.77
CA ILE A 876 -41.39 37.34 23.22
C ILE A 876 -41.33 38.88 23.23
N GLN A 877 -40.29 39.49 22.67
CA GLN A 877 -40.26 40.95 22.47
C GLN A 877 -41.18 41.35 21.30
N ASN A 878 -41.80 42.53 21.40
CA ASN A 878 -42.64 43.15 20.37
C ASN A 878 -43.84 42.28 19.93
N LEU A 879 -44.78 42.02 20.85
CA LEU A 879 -45.98 41.20 20.60
C LEU A 879 -47.21 42.01 20.15
N GLU A 880 -47.10 43.34 19.99
CA GLU A 880 -48.24 44.25 19.87
C GLU A 880 -49.14 43.95 18.66
N GLU A 881 -48.54 43.50 17.56
CA GLU A 881 -49.23 43.21 16.29
C GLU A 881 -49.55 41.72 16.07
N LEU A 882 -49.14 40.83 16.99
CA LEU A 882 -49.29 39.38 16.82
C LEU A 882 -50.68 38.88 17.24
N THR A 883 -51.15 37.84 16.58
CA THR A 883 -52.33 37.05 16.97
C THR A 883 -52.03 36.15 18.18
N LEU A 884 -53.07 35.63 18.85
CA LEU A 884 -52.90 34.70 19.97
C LEU A 884 -52.05 33.48 19.58
N ASP A 885 -52.30 32.90 18.40
CA ASP A 885 -51.56 31.73 17.91
C ASP A 885 -50.10 32.06 17.60
N GLU A 886 -49.82 33.24 17.06
CA GLU A 886 -48.43 33.70 16.82
C GLU A 886 -47.69 33.98 18.13
N MET A 887 -48.37 34.54 19.14
CA MET A 887 -47.81 34.69 20.49
C MET A 887 -47.53 33.32 21.12
N LYS A 888 -48.46 32.38 21.05
CA LYS A 888 -48.29 31.01 21.57
C LYS A 888 -47.15 30.25 20.88
N LYS A 889 -46.98 30.46 19.57
CA LYS A 889 -45.85 29.87 18.83
C LYS A 889 -44.48 30.37 19.31
N LYS A 890 -44.40 31.61 19.82
CA LYS A 890 -43.15 32.19 20.34
C LYS A 890 -42.76 31.71 21.74
N CYS A 891 -43.68 31.09 22.48
CA CYS A 891 -43.48 30.58 23.83
C CYS A 891 -43.78 29.08 23.97
N CYS A 892 -43.88 28.36 22.85
CA CYS A 892 -44.15 26.93 22.85
C CYS A 892 -43.01 26.21 23.57
N CYS A 893 -43.35 25.36 24.54
CA CYS A 893 -42.36 24.65 25.33
C CYS A 893 -42.87 23.28 25.77
N ILE A 894 -41.92 22.42 26.15
CA ILE A 894 -42.18 21.16 26.85
C ILE A 894 -41.41 21.14 28.16
N LEU A 895 -42.05 20.61 29.22
CA LEU A 895 -41.46 20.44 30.54
C LEU A 895 -41.21 18.95 30.79
N ILE A 896 -39.95 18.57 30.96
CA ILE A 896 -39.53 17.21 31.27
C ILE A 896 -39.57 17.03 32.80
N LEU A 897 -40.40 16.08 33.24
CA LEU A 897 -40.75 15.86 34.65
C LEU A 897 -39.89 14.82 35.39
N ALA A 898 -38.87 14.24 34.74
CA ALA A 898 -38.11 13.11 35.26
C ALA A 898 -37.66 13.33 36.71
N GLU A 899 -38.02 12.36 37.58
CA GLU A 899 -37.79 12.38 39.04
C GLU A 899 -36.33 12.16 39.43
#